data_AF-A0A3D9UBM8-F1
#
_entry.id   AF-A0A3D9UBM8-F1
#
_cell.length_a   1.000
_cell.length_b   1.000
_cell.length_c   1.000
_cell.angle_alpha   90.00
_cell.angle_beta   90.00
_cell.angle_gamma   90.00
#
_symmetry.space_group_name_H-M   'P 1'
#
loop_
_entity.id
_entity.type
_entity.pdbx_description
1 polymer ?
#
loop_
_entity_poly.entity_id
_entity_poly.type
_entity_poly.pdbx_seq_one_letter_code
_entity_poly.pdbx_strand_id
1 'polypeptide(L)'
;MSSLVIILAIFIVSLTIMASFLTFRWRRSDNAHYLSLMAKAASHKLSADESQAIESYLKNILPKMKSDRGYMSGCPALPIRNDTVYTISHTITRFSAASEEAQHWRYYVDETEIHFPAMLEPFVNQRNTVDVVQTSSIPLVIAVNGHCLTDYQQNLNTPNFKKTEHASIQKNGNSNANLLYVRKETPEEYRLRRSTGIQEGVLMCMGLSLWFLALFVPVPLLPWIMLISALLILVSFWPLFRWPSSRNLLNINCFTGILKRWGVFSEFEAEHKKNISLGGIDLIYPAHWEPYLAHELDQNTEVDMYPSCHVVRQGRYLSLHEEEKYYPYQRYRKNQMLVVFSVLAMLLLYFYQPASLSMRLSFAWLHGSNTKVITNVNELLNMPLQEGDVLRVKGTGMCYMPPMLDTFPGQNGFSFAPFNCFGVYWNNGSSLPRPESEIINKASALLTTVNEQLRPLENSRKSNSNLNEVIAKSGMILLDNFSQIILNTQALCQKDMDCNRLKNALVNLGNGKDWDDLLYRAEKGKLKGTKVLLRSVSADALGKLVDVTTASFIYREIDKVSILLNSPPPGGVLLISDEDRPLVEYPLAPIIFYEYTALQQWSELLRLANVLTHIPFETEGIVTGLSEDANGTRHIMLHSEPDSITLIRYLGSCLFLAVIMATLIVNSILVIKKKQKKQSASCADQTVL
;
A
#
# COMPACT_ATOMS: atom_id res chain seq x y z
N MET A 1 12.44 -10.77 3.70
CA MET A 1 11.26 -10.83 2.80
C MET A 1 11.26 -9.57 1.95
N SER A 2 11.28 -9.71 0.63
CA SER A 2 11.46 -8.57 -0.29
C SER A 2 10.36 -7.55 -0.07
N SER A 3 10.75 -6.27 0.02
CA SER A 3 9.87 -5.10 0.05
C SER A 3 8.72 -5.23 -0.95
N LEU A 4 8.96 -5.82 -2.12
CA LEU A 4 7.94 -6.15 -3.14
C LEU A 4 6.70 -6.89 -2.63
N VAL A 5 6.84 -7.83 -1.69
CA VAL A 5 5.71 -8.63 -1.18
C VAL A 5 4.81 -7.77 -0.29
N ILE A 6 5.42 -6.88 0.51
CA ILE A 6 4.70 -5.96 1.40
C ILE A 6 3.91 -4.94 0.56
N ILE A 7 4.49 -4.48 -0.55
CA ILE A 7 3.88 -3.53 -1.49
C ILE A 7 2.66 -4.13 -2.16
N LEU A 8 2.79 -5.35 -2.68
CA LEU A 8 1.71 -6.05 -3.34
C LEU A 8 0.55 -6.28 -2.37
N ALA A 9 0.85 -6.60 -1.11
CA ALA A 9 -0.15 -6.72 -0.06
C ALA A 9 -0.85 -5.37 0.24
N ILE A 10 -0.11 -4.27 0.43
CA ILE A 10 -0.69 -2.95 0.69
C ILE A 10 -1.56 -2.49 -0.49
N PHE A 11 -1.10 -2.70 -1.72
CA PHE A 11 -1.85 -2.32 -2.91
C PHE A 11 -3.16 -3.11 -3.04
N ILE A 12 -3.12 -4.43 -2.86
CA ILE A 12 -4.33 -5.28 -2.87
C ILE A 12 -5.27 -4.89 -1.72
N VAL A 13 -4.76 -4.61 -0.53
CA VAL A 13 -5.55 -4.15 0.62
C VAL A 13 -6.22 -2.80 0.31
N SER A 14 -5.51 -1.86 -0.29
CA SER A 14 -6.08 -0.56 -0.67
C SER A 14 -7.19 -0.69 -1.73
N LEU A 15 -7.00 -1.56 -2.73
CA LEU A 15 -8.00 -1.84 -3.77
C LEU A 15 -9.24 -2.55 -3.19
N THR A 16 -9.05 -3.48 -2.26
CA THR A 16 -10.16 -4.19 -1.60
C THR A 16 -10.94 -3.29 -0.64
N ILE A 17 -10.28 -2.40 0.10
CA ILE A 17 -10.95 -1.37 0.93
C ILE A 17 -11.77 -0.44 0.05
N MET A 18 -11.23 0.04 -1.07
CA MET A 18 -11.95 0.89 -2.02
C MET A 18 -13.19 0.19 -2.60
N ALA A 19 -13.05 -1.08 -3.02
CA ALA A 19 -14.16 -1.88 -3.53
C ALA A 19 -15.23 -2.17 -2.46
N SER A 20 -14.82 -2.46 -1.22
CA SER A 20 -15.71 -2.70 -0.09
C SER A 20 -16.49 -1.44 0.31
N PHE A 21 -15.82 -0.28 0.37
CA PHE A 21 -16.47 0.98 0.68
C PHE A 21 -17.53 1.37 -0.37
N LEU A 22 -17.23 1.17 -1.65
CA LEU A 22 -18.16 1.46 -2.74
C LEU A 22 -19.37 0.51 -2.74
N THR A 23 -19.19 -0.76 -2.39
CA THR A 23 -20.29 -1.74 -2.29
C THR A 23 -21.13 -1.53 -1.03
N PHE A 24 -20.52 -1.19 0.11
CA PHE A 24 -21.23 -0.89 1.36
C PHE A 24 -22.15 0.34 1.25
N ARG A 25 -21.67 1.40 0.58
CA ARG A 25 -22.49 2.60 0.33
C ARG A 25 -23.70 2.32 -0.56
N TRP A 26 -23.69 1.22 -1.30
CA TRP A 26 -24.75 0.82 -2.21
C TRP A 26 -25.89 0.09 -1.49
N ARG A 27 -25.58 -0.84 -0.56
CA ARG A 27 -26.60 -1.61 0.19
C ARG A 27 -27.46 -0.78 1.14
N ARG A 28 -26.99 0.38 1.58
CA ARG A 28 -27.69 1.20 2.59
C ARG A 28 -28.94 1.91 2.05
N SER A 29 -29.10 2.02 0.73
CA SER A 29 -30.22 2.76 0.12
C SER A 29 -31.54 2.00 0.08
N ASP A 30 -31.53 0.66 -0.01
CA ASP A 30 -32.74 -0.12 -0.25
C ASP A 30 -33.49 -0.51 1.05
N ASN A 31 -32.80 -0.52 2.20
CA ASN A 31 -33.36 -1.01 3.48
C ASN A 31 -33.84 0.09 4.44
N ALA A 32 -33.74 1.37 4.06
CA ALA A 32 -33.94 2.49 4.98
C ALA A 32 -35.41 2.71 5.40
N HIS A 33 -36.39 2.37 4.55
CA HIS A 33 -37.80 2.66 4.82
C HIS A 33 -38.46 1.74 5.85
N TYR A 34 -38.18 0.42 5.81
CA TYR A 34 -38.80 -0.56 6.72
C TYR A 34 -38.41 -0.38 8.21
N LEU A 35 -37.25 0.21 8.48
CA LEU A 35 -36.74 0.41 9.84
C LEU A 35 -37.30 1.67 10.53
N SER A 36 -37.86 2.62 9.78
CA SER A 36 -38.27 3.92 10.32
C SER A 36 -39.54 3.83 11.17
N LEU A 37 -40.53 3.02 10.75
CA LEU A 37 -41.81 2.87 11.48
C LEU A 37 -41.63 2.06 12.79
N MET A 38 -40.79 1.02 12.76
CA MET A 38 -40.59 0.10 13.87
C MET A 38 -39.62 0.61 14.95
N ALA A 39 -38.83 1.65 14.65
CA ALA A 39 -37.88 2.23 15.61
C ALA A 39 -38.54 3.03 16.75
N LYS A 40 -39.83 3.41 16.62
CA LYS A 40 -40.58 4.18 17.63
C LYS A 40 -41.60 3.34 18.42
N ALA A 41 -41.75 2.05 18.13
CA ALA A 41 -42.75 1.17 18.74
C ALA A 41 -42.23 0.51 20.04
N ALA A 42 -43.12 0.30 21.01
CA ALA A 42 -42.81 -0.58 22.14
C ALA A 42 -42.74 -2.02 21.63
N SER A 43 -41.81 -2.83 22.13
CA SER A 43 -41.64 -4.21 21.69
C SER A 43 -41.53 -5.18 22.86
N HIS A 44 -42.08 -6.39 22.67
CA HIS A 44 -41.96 -7.49 23.62
C HIS A 44 -41.67 -8.81 22.89
N LYS A 45 -41.21 -9.82 23.64
CA LYS A 45 -40.88 -11.14 23.07
C LYS A 45 -42.14 -12.01 23.01
N LEU A 46 -42.32 -12.71 21.90
CA LEU A 46 -43.45 -13.60 21.64
C LEU A 46 -43.55 -14.70 22.71
N SER A 47 -44.75 -14.87 23.29
CA SER A 47 -45.05 -15.93 24.25
C SER A 47 -45.27 -17.28 23.56
N ALA A 48 -45.09 -18.39 24.30
CA ALA A 48 -45.33 -19.74 23.79
C ALA A 48 -46.79 -19.95 23.34
N ASP A 49 -47.75 -19.37 24.08
CA ASP A 49 -49.17 -19.46 23.77
C ASP A 49 -49.53 -18.67 22.49
N GLU A 50 -48.89 -17.51 22.28
CA GLU A 50 -49.05 -16.68 21.07
C GLU A 50 -48.46 -17.37 19.85
N SER A 51 -47.28 -17.99 20.00
CA SER A 51 -46.64 -18.76 18.93
C SER A 51 -47.52 -19.92 18.47
N GLN A 52 -48.11 -20.68 19.41
CA GLN A 52 -49.02 -21.76 19.10
C GLN A 52 -50.33 -21.27 18.44
N ALA A 53 -50.86 -20.11 18.88
CA ALA A 53 -52.04 -19.50 18.28
C ALA A 53 -51.80 -19.07 16.82
N ILE A 54 -50.65 -18.46 16.54
CA ILE A 54 -50.26 -18.04 15.19
C ILE A 54 -50.08 -19.25 14.28
N GLU A 55 -49.42 -20.31 14.75
CA GLU A 55 -49.21 -21.53 13.97
C GLU A 55 -50.56 -22.20 13.62
N SER A 56 -51.48 -22.29 14.59
CA SER A 56 -52.84 -22.80 14.37
C SER A 56 -53.64 -21.96 13.37
N TYR A 57 -53.57 -20.63 13.49
CA TYR A 57 -54.24 -19.69 12.59
C TYR A 57 -53.72 -19.81 11.15
N LEU A 58 -52.40 -19.80 10.97
CA LEU A 58 -51.77 -19.94 9.64
C LEU A 58 -52.09 -21.29 9.00
N LYS A 59 -52.11 -22.39 9.77
CA LYS A 59 -52.46 -23.73 9.29
C LYS A 59 -53.89 -23.83 8.75
N ASN A 60 -54.83 -23.07 9.33
CA ASN A 60 -56.24 -23.07 8.93
C ASN A 60 -56.57 -22.14 7.75
N ILE A 61 -55.76 -21.10 7.51
CA ILE A 61 -55.97 -20.14 6.39
C ILE A 61 -55.27 -20.58 5.10
N LEU A 62 -54.12 -21.23 5.20
CA LEU A 62 -53.36 -21.72 4.04
C LEU A 62 -54.19 -22.58 3.04
N PRO A 63 -55.15 -23.44 3.48
CA PRO A 63 -56.04 -24.19 2.59
C PRO A 63 -57.13 -23.32 1.95
N LYS A 64 -57.70 -22.34 2.67
CA LYS A 64 -58.73 -21.44 2.11
C LYS A 64 -58.17 -20.49 1.06
N MET A 65 -56.95 -19.99 1.25
CA MET A 65 -56.18 -19.25 0.24
C MET A 65 -55.76 -20.11 -0.98
N LYS A 66 -55.91 -21.44 -0.93
CA LYS A 66 -55.64 -22.33 -2.08
C LYS A 66 -56.80 -22.45 -3.07
N SER A 67 -58.04 -22.26 -2.62
CA SER A 67 -59.22 -22.55 -3.44
C SER A 67 -59.59 -21.44 -4.44
N ASP A 68 -59.12 -20.20 -4.25
CA ASP A 68 -59.45 -19.01 -5.06
C ASP A 68 -58.46 -18.73 -6.22
N ARG A 69 -57.67 -19.73 -6.62
CA ARG A 69 -56.43 -19.55 -7.40
C ARG A 69 -56.60 -19.65 -8.92
N GLY A 70 -57.27 -18.69 -9.52
CA GLY A 70 -57.20 -18.46 -10.97
C GLY A 70 -56.04 -17.55 -11.40
N TYR A 71 -55.75 -16.50 -10.64
CA TYR A 71 -54.80 -15.46 -11.03
C TYR A 71 -54.12 -14.88 -9.80
N MET A 72 -52.93 -15.37 -9.44
CA MET A 72 -51.88 -14.68 -8.66
C MET A 72 -50.79 -15.71 -8.32
N SER A 73 -49.68 -15.67 -9.07
CA SER A 73 -48.45 -16.36 -8.71
C SER A 73 -47.77 -15.61 -7.55
N GLY A 74 -47.71 -16.21 -6.37
CA GLY A 74 -46.82 -15.79 -5.29
C GLY A 74 -47.48 -15.12 -4.08
N CYS A 75 -48.21 -15.89 -3.26
CA CYS A 75 -48.22 -15.63 -1.82
C CYS A 75 -47.15 -16.53 -1.17
N PRO A 76 -46.06 -15.98 -0.63
CA PRO A 76 -45.08 -16.77 0.10
C PRO A 76 -45.75 -17.37 1.34
N ALA A 77 -45.33 -18.57 1.75
CA ALA A 77 -45.58 -19.03 3.11
C ALA A 77 -45.18 -17.90 4.08
N LEU A 78 -45.97 -17.70 5.15
CA LEU A 78 -45.73 -16.69 6.19
C LEU A 78 -44.99 -17.33 7.39
N PRO A 79 -43.74 -17.83 7.30
CA PRO A 79 -42.99 -18.17 8.49
C PRO A 79 -42.65 -16.88 9.24
N ILE A 80 -42.74 -16.95 10.56
CA ILE A 80 -42.32 -15.90 11.48
C ILE A 80 -40.82 -15.65 11.27
N ARG A 81 -40.43 -14.39 11.06
CA ARG A 81 -39.03 -14.01 10.78
C ARG A 81 -38.27 -13.66 12.06
N ASN A 82 -38.95 -13.00 13.01
CA ASN A 82 -38.42 -12.57 14.30
C ASN A 82 -39.46 -12.83 15.40
N ASP A 83 -39.01 -13.28 16.58
CA ASP A 83 -39.86 -13.54 17.77
C ASP A 83 -40.18 -12.27 18.57
N THR A 84 -40.19 -11.11 17.91
CA THR A 84 -40.44 -9.80 18.53
C THR A 84 -41.77 -9.26 18.04
N VAL A 85 -42.67 -8.99 18.97
CA VAL A 85 -43.95 -8.33 18.75
C VAL A 85 -43.75 -6.83 18.91
N TYR A 86 -44.24 -6.04 17.95
CA TYR A 86 -44.20 -4.60 17.98
C TYR A 86 -45.60 -4.02 18.22
N THR A 87 -45.75 -3.20 19.24
CA THR A 87 -46.98 -2.50 19.59
C THR A 87 -46.98 -1.11 18.95
N ILE A 88 -47.87 -0.88 18.00
CA ILE A 88 -47.97 0.35 17.21
C ILE A 88 -49.34 0.99 17.47
N SER A 89 -49.38 2.30 17.73
CA SER A 89 -50.65 3.03 17.79
C SER A 89 -50.93 3.70 16.44
N HIS A 90 -51.86 3.15 15.65
CA HIS A 90 -52.15 3.65 14.31
C HIS A 90 -53.62 3.48 13.89
N THR A 91 -54.05 4.25 12.89
CA THR A 91 -55.29 4.01 12.13
C THR A 91 -55.10 2.82 11.18
N ILE A 92 -56.10 1.93 11.11
CA ILE A 92 -56.12 0.82 10.15
C ILE A 92 -57.03 1.21 8.99
N THR A 93 -56.52 1.17 7.77
CA THR A 93 -57.29 1.43 6.55
C THR A 93 -57.60 0.11 5.84
N ARG A 94 -58.82 -0.02 5.29
CA ARG A 94 -59.23 -1.20 4.51
C ARG A 94 -59.59 -0.81 3.09
N PHE A 95 -59.16 -1.61 2.12
CA PHE A 95 -59.48 -1.47 0.71
C PHE A 95 -60.07 -2.77 0.17
N SER A 96 -61.16 -2.69 -0.60
CA SER A 96 -61.69 -3.85 -1.31
C SER A 96 -60.95 -4.00 -2.65
N ALA A 97 -60.29 -5.13 -2.87
CA ALA A 97 -59.86 -5.51 -4.22
C ALA A 97 -61.10 -6.02 -4.98
N ALA A 98 -61.54 -5.30 -6.00
CA ALA A 98 -62.66 -5.73 -6.84
C ALA A 98 -62.18 -6.84 -7.79
N SER A 99 -62.51 -8.09 -7.47
CA SER A 99 -62.46 -9.22 -8.39
C SER A 99 -63.88 -9.79 -8.50
N GLU A 100 -64.29 -10.19 -9.71
CA GLU A 100 -65.69 -10.34 -10.10
C GLU A 100 -66.51 -11.38 -9.31
N GLU A 101 -65.91 -12.22 -8.45
CA GLU A 101 -66.66 -13.27 -7.73
C GLU A 101 -66.41 -13.36 -6.20
N ALA A 102 -65.46 -12.59 -5.62
CA ALA A 102 -65.31 -12.48 -4.16
C ALA A 102 -64.61 -11.17 -3.75
N GLN A 103 -65.22 -10.39 -2.85
CA GLN A 103 -64.58 -9.19 -2.27
C GLN A 103 -63.52 -9.62 -1.23
N HIS A 104 -62.24 -9.44 -1.57
CA HIS A 104 -61.14 -9.60 -0.62
C HIS A 104 -60.74 -8.23 -0.07
N TRP A 105 -60.74 -8.10 1.27
CA TRP A 105 -60.30 -6.90 1.97
C TRP A 105 -58.79 -6.95 2.20
N ARG A 106 -58.09 -5.89 1.77
CA ARG A 106 -56.68 -5.64 2.10
C ARG A 106 -56.62 -4.57 3.18
N TYR A 107 -55.78 -4.81 4.18
CA TYR A 107 -55.62 -3.94 5.33
C TYR A 107 -54.26 -3.28 5.30
N TYR A 108 -54.21 -2.00 5.66
CA TYR A 108 -52.99 -1.22 5.69
C TYR A 108 -52.87 -0.49 7.02
N VAL A 109 -51.63 -0.42 7.50
CA VAL A 109 -51.21 0.53 8.53
C VAL A 109 -50.24 1.46 7.82
N ASP A 110 -50.63 2.73 7.69
CA ASP A 110 -50.02 3.70 6.77
C ASP A 110 -49.94 3.17 5.33
N GLU A 111 -48.72 3.02 4.80
CA GLU A 111 -48.41 2.54 3.47
C GLU A 111 -48.05 1.04 3.46
N THR A 112 -48.04 0.39 4.63
CA THR A 112 -47.65 -1.02 4.75
C THR A 112 -48.86 -1.93 4.70
N GLU A 113 -48.88 -2.86 3.74
CA GLU A 113 -49.86 -3.93 3.70
C GLU A 113 -49.63 -4.85 4.91
N ILE A 114 -50.71 -5.13 5.64
CA ILE A 114 -50.71 -6.01 6.81
C ILE A 114 -51.69 -7.15 6.60
N HIS A 115 -51.33 -8.34 7.07
CA HIS A 115 -52.28 -9.43 7.16
C HIS A 115 -53.11 -9.28 8.44
N PHE A 116 -54.39 -9.01 8.25
CA PHE A 116 -55.33 -8.73 9.34
C PHE A 116 -56.36 -9.87 9.50
N PRO A 117 -56.42 -10.52 10.67
CA PRO A 117 -57.42 -11.55 10.93
C PRO A 117 -58.85 -11.01 10.91
N ALA A 118 -59.73 -11.63 10.13
CA ALA A 118 -61.14 -11.23 10.01
C ALA A 118 -61.89 -11.26 11.36
N MET A 119 -61.46 -12.10 12.31
CA MET A 119 -62.03 -12.16 13.67
C MET A 119 -61.82 -10.86 14.45
N LEU A 120 -60.75 -10.12 14.12
CA LEU A 120 -60.38 -8.89 14.81
C LEU A 120 -61.00 -7.64 14.16
N GLU A 121 -61.70 -7.79 13.02
CA GLU A 121 -62.31 -6.67 12.27
C GLU A 121 -63.35 -5.87 13.07
N PRO A 122 -64.22 -6.50 13.89
CA PRO A 122 -65.20 -5.75 14.68
C PRO A 122 -64.58 -4.84 15.75
N PHE A 123 -63.31 -5.06 16.14
CA PHE A 123 -62.65 -4.33 17.24
C PHE A 123 -61.80 -3.15 16.75
N VAL A 124 -61.91 -2.81 15.45
CA VAL A 124 -61.20 -1.67 14.85
C VAL A 124 -61.92 -0.37 15.18
N ASN A 125 -61.22 0.51 15.89
CA ASN A 125 -61.62 1.87 16.23
C ASN A 125 -60.89 2.91 15.34
N GLN A 126 -61.21 4.19 15.52
CA GLN A 126 -60.50 5.30 14.85
C GLN A 126 -59.03 5.38 15.25
N ARG A 127 -58.66 4.98 16.47
CA ARG A 127 -57.28 4.88 16.93
C ARG A 127 -57.07 3.50 17.51
N ASN A 128 -56.15 2.73 16.95
CA ASN A 128 -55.93 1.35 17.34
C ASN A 128 -54.54 1.17 17.95
N THR A 129 -54.44 0.36 19.01
CA THR A 129 -53.18 -0.23 19.45
C THR A 129 -53.09 -1.63 18.83
N VAL A 130 -52.14 -1.80 17.93
CA VAL A 130 -51.99 -3.01 17.11
C VAL A 130 -50.66 -3.67 17.44
N ASP A 131 -50.73 -4.95 17.79
CA ASP A 131 -49.55 -5.79 18.01
C ASP A 131 -49.26 -6.58 16.74
N VAL A 132 -48.05 -6.39 16.21
CA VAL A 132 -47.64 -6.90 14.89
C VAL A 132 -46.38 -7.76 15.02
N VAL A 133 -46.38 -8.90 14.34
CA VAL A 133 -45.19 -9.75 14.16
C VAL A 133 -44.75 -9.78 12.72
N GLN A 134 -43.42 -9.70 12.54
CA GLN A 134 -42.81 -9.74 11.23
C GLN A 134 -42.77 -11.18 10.69
N THR A 135 -43.41 -11.40 9.54
CA THR A 135 -43.25 -12.63 8.76
C THR A 135 -42.29 -12.40 7.58
N SER A 136 -42.02 -13.45 6.80
CA SER A 136 -41.16 -13.38 5.62
C SER A 136 -41.64 -12.42 4.51
N SER A 137 -42.96 -12.18 4.41
CA SER A 137 -43.56 -11.46 3.29
C SER A 137 -44.41 -10.27 3.72
N ILE A 138 -45.36 -10.47 4.64
CA ILE A 138 -46.30 -9.43 5.09
C ILE A 138 -46.48 -9.50 6.62
N PRO A 139 -46.33 -8.41 7.36
CA PRO A 139 -46.55 -8.39 8.81
C PRO A 139 -47.93 -8.92 9.20
N LEU A 140 -47.99 -9.76 10.24
CA LEU A 140 -49.21 -10.36 10.79
C LEU A 140 -49.65 -9.61 12.04
N VAL A 141 -50.92 -9.23 12.09
CA VAL A 141 -51.54 -8.66 13.30
C VAL A 141 -51.97 -9.77 14.26
N ILE A 142 -51.54 -9.67 15.52
CA ILE A 142 -51.84 -10.64 16.59
C ILE A 142 -52.89 -10.10 17.55
N ALA A 143 -52.80 -8.82 17.92
CA ALA A 143 -53.76 -8.20 18.81
C ALA A 143 -54.15 -6.79 18.36
N VAL A 144 -55.39 -6.41 18.65
CA VAL A 144 -55.94 -5.08 18.37
C VAL A 144 -56.74 -4.63 19.58
N ASN A 145 -56.43 -3.45 20.13
CA ASN A 145 -57.17 -2.81 21.21
C ASN A 145 -57.43 -3.73 22.42
N GLY A 146 -56.46 -4.59 22.77
CA GLY A 146 -56.56 -5.53 23.89
C GLY A 146 -57.26 -6.86 23.57
N HIS A 147 -57.71 -7.07 22.33
CA HIS A 147 -58.22 -8.36 21.86
C HIS A 147 -57.12 -9.14 21.14
N CYS A 148 -56.79 -10.34 21.62
CA CYS A 148 -55.71 -11.15 21.07
C CYS A 148 -56.23 -12.33 20.25
N LEU A 149 -55.45 -12.76 19.27
CA LEU A 149 -55.72 -13.96 18.46
C LEU A 149 -55.88 -15.23 19.31
N THR A 150 -55.24 -15.28 20.49
CA THR A 150 -55.36 -16.39 21.46
C THR A 150 -56.80 -16.59 21.94
N ASP A 151 -57.58 -15.51 22.05
CA ASP A 151 -58.92 -15.53 22.66
C ASP A 151 -59.95 -16.19 21.74
N TYR A 152 -59.65 -16.32 20.45
CA TYR A 152 -60.57 -16.80 19.41
C TYR A 152 -60.21 -18.18 18.83
N GLN A 153 -59.29 -18.92 19.47
CA GLN A 153 -58.85 -20.25 19.01
C GLN A 153 -60.01 -21.27 18.82
N GLN A 154 -61.12 -21.14 19.56
CA GLN A 154 -62.25 -22.07 19.51
C GLN A 154 -63.33 -21.71 18.47
N ASN A 155 -63.36 -20.47 17.94
CA ASN A 155 -64.42 -19.97 17.04
C ASN A 155 -63.94 -19.76 15.59
N LEU A 156 -63.11 -20.66 15.07
CA LEU A 156 -62.61 -20.61 13.69
C LEU A 156 -63.66 -21.01 12.63
N ASN A 157 -64.87 -21.37 13.06
CA ASN A 157 -66.03 -21.62 12.19
C ASN A 157 -66.86 -20.34 12.00
N THR A 158 -66.56 -19.61 10.92
CA THR A 158 -67.41 -18.63 10.19
C THR A 158 -68.32 -17.71 11.00
N PRO A 159 -68.04 -16.40 11.03
CA PRO A 159 -69.07 -15.37 11.14
C PRO A 159 -69.61 -15.05 9.76
N ASN A 160 -70.90 -15.34 9.55
CA ASN A 160 -71.70 -14.66 8.52
C ASN A 160 -71.82 -13.18 8.92
N PHE A 161 -70.92 -12.33 8.41
CA PHE A 161 -71.09 -10.90 8.56
C PHE A 161 -72.20 -10.41 7.63
N LYS A 162 -73.24 -9.83 8.24
CA LYS A 162 -74.28 -9.08 7.53
C LYS A 162 -73.59 -7.96 6.74
N LYS A 163 -73.93 -7.87 5.46
CA LYS A 163 -73.52 -6.83 4.52
C LYS A 163 -73.90 -5.46 5.10
N THR A 164 -72.95 -4.78 5.75
CA THR A 164 -73.11 -3.36 6.07
C THR A 164 -72.89 -2.60 4.77
N GLU A 165 -73.98 -2.11 4.19
CA GLU A 165 -73.94 -1.05 3.20
C GLU A 165 -73.24 0.18 3.79
N HIS A 166 -72.67 0.99 2.89
CA HIS A 166 -71.91 2.24 3.12
C HIS A 166 -70.37 2.11 2.99
N ALA A 167 -69.94 1.95 1.75
CA ALA A 167 -68.99 2.88 1.14
C ALA A 167 -69.36 2.94 -0.36
N SER A 168 -70.03 4.00 -0.78
CA SER A 168 -70.28 4.25 -2.19
C SER A 168 -68.96 4.57 -2.87
N ILE A 169 -68.36 3.58 -3.54
CA ILE A 169 -67.39 3.86 -4.60
C ILE A 169 -68.19 4.58 -5.68
N GLN A 170 -67.93 5.87 -5.84
CA GLN A 170 -68.35 6.61 -7.02
C GLN A 170 -67.80 5.83 -8.22
N LYS A 171 -68.68 5.16 -8.98
CA LYS A 171 -68.32 4.53 -10.26
C LYS A 171 -67.78 5.65 -11.14
N ASN A 172 -66.46 5.74 -11.24
CA ASN A 172 -65.79 6.78 -12.00
C ASN A 172 -66.15 6.65 -13.48
N GLY A 173 -66.46 7.79 -14.09
CA GLY A 173 -66.61 7.89 -15.54
C GLY A 173 -65.31 7.53 -16.25
N ASN A 174 -65.41 6.59 -17.19
CA ASN A 174 -64.54 6.32 -18.34
C ASN A 174 -63.10 6.88 -18.29
N SER A 175 -62.27 6.42 -17.36
CA SER A 175 -60.81 6.60 -17.46
C SER A 175 -60.18 5.32 -17.96
N ASN A 176 -60.44 4.97 -19.23
CA ASN A 176 -59.84 3.80 -19.87
C ASN A 176 -58.46 4.20 -20.42
N ALA A 177 -57.42 3.48 -20.02
CA ALA A 177 -56.10 3.59 -20.63
C ALA A 177 -56.03 2.64 -21.82
N ASN A 178 -55.83 3.17 -23.02
CA ASN A 178 -55.74 2.38 -24.25
C ASN A 178 -54.27 2.24 -24.67
N LEU A 179 -53.80 1.00 -24.82
CA LEU A 179 -52.49 0.72 -25.39
C LEU A 179 -52.50 1.03 -26.89
N LEU A 180 -51.63 1.93 -27.35
CA LEU A 180 -51.50 2.27 -28.77
C LEU A 180 -50.60 1.26 -29.49
N TYR A 181 -49.34 1.17 -29.08
CA TYR A 181 -48.34 0.27 -29.66
C TYR A 181 -47.18 0.07 -28.68
N VAL A 182 -46.32 -0.90 -28.99
CA VAL A 182 -45.09 -1.18 -28.24
C VAL A 182 -43.90 -0.82 -29.12
N ARG A 183 -43.04 0.09 -28.63
CA ARG A 183 -41.78 0.48 -29.31
C ARG A 183 -40.57 -0.05 -28.58
N LYS A 184 -39.43 -0.10 -29.27
CA LYS A 184 -38.13 -0.32 -28.62
C LYS A 184 -37.57 0.99 -28.07
N GLU A 185 -36.85 0.87 -26.97
CA GLU A 185 -36.08 1.94 -26.36
C GLU A 185 -35.08 2.57 -27.34
N THR A 186 -34.98 3.90 -27.31
CA THR A 186 -34.00 4.67 -28.10
C THR A 186 -32.60 4.59 -27.49
N PRO A 187 -31.52 4.80 -28.26
CA PRO A 187 -30.16 4.74 -27.70
C PRO A 187 -29.91 5.77 -26.58
N GLU A 188 -30.60 6.91 -26.60
CA GLU A 188 -30.55 7.95 -25.57
C GLU A 188 -31.22 7.49 -24.27
N GLU A 189 -32.43 6.93 -24.35
CA GLU A 189 -33.14 6.34 -23.21
C GLU A 189 -32.33 5.17 -22.60
N TYR A 190 -31.73 4.34 -23.47
CA TYR A 190 -30.86 3.24 -23.05
C TYR A 190 -29.61 3.73 -22.31
N ARG A 191 -29.03 4.86 -22.73
CA ARG A 191 -27.90 5.48 -22.04
C ARG A 191 -28.31 5.93 -20.65
N LEU A 192 -29.49 6.52 -20.46
CA LEU A 192 -29.99 6.92 -19.15
C LEU A 192 -30.20 5.72 -18.21
N ARG A 193 -30.76 4.61 -18.72
CA ARG A 193 -31.00 3.40 -17.93
C ARG A 193 -29.72 2.66 -17.54
N ARG A 194 -28.80 2.43 -18.49
CA ARG A 194 -27.59 1.63 -18.22
C ARG A 194 -26.51 2.52 -17.61
N SER A 195 -26.17 2.37 -16.32
CA SER A 195 -25.08 3.09 -15.66
C SER A 195 -23.68 2.64 -16.14
N THR A 196 -23.23 3.12 -17.29
CA THR A 196 -22.11 2.51 -18.04
C THR A 196 -20.71 2.73 -17.46
N GLY A 197 -20.47 3.77 -16.67
CA GLY A 197 -19.09 4.18 -16.40
C GLY A 197 -18.30 3.31 -15.41
N ILE A 198 -18.94 2.56 -14.51
CA ILE A 198 -18.21 1.93 -13.39
C ILE A 198 -17.42 0.70 -13.86
N GLN A 199 -18.03 -0.20 -14.63
CA GLN A 199 -17.33 -1.38 -15.16
C GLN A 199 -16.13 -0.99 -16.04
N GLU A 200 -16.31 0.05 -16.86
CA GLU A 200 -15.25 0.62 -17.68
C GLU A 200 -14.12 1.21 -16.83
N GLY A 201 -14.46 1.95 -15.76
CA GLY A 201 -13.50 2.50 -14.82
C GLY A 201 -12.69 1.41 -14.11
N VAL A 202 -13.36 0.32 -13.70
CA VAL A 202 -12.71 -0.84 -13.08
C VAL A 202 -11.74 -1.53 -14.04
N LEU A 203 -12.14 -1.77 -15.29
CA LEU A 203 -11.27 -2.35 -16.31
C LEU A 203 -10.05 -1.47 -16.59
N MET A 204 -10.25 -0.15 -16.68
CA MET A 204 -9.15 0.79 -16.90
C MET A 204 -8.19 0.83 -15.70
N CYS A 205 -8.70 0.86 -14.47
CA CYS A 205 -7.86 0.78 -13.26
C CYS A 205 -7.12 -0.55 -13.16
N MET A 206 -7.75 -1.66 -13.53
CA MET A 206 -7.11 -2.98 -13.54
C MET A 206 -5.97 -3.04 -14.57
N GLY A 207 -6.18 -2.51 -15.77
CA GLY A 207 -5.14 -2.39 -16.79
C GLY A 207 -3.96 -1.53 -16.32
N LEU A 208 -4.22 -0.32 -15.81
CA LEU A 208 -3.18 0.56 -15.27
C LEU A 208 -2.44 -0.06 -14.07
N SER A 209 -3.14 -0.83 -13.23
CA SER A 209 -2.52 -1.57 -12.12
C SER A 209 -1.57 -2.66 -12.63
N LEU A 210 -1.95 -3.39 -13.68
CA LEU A 210 -1.10 -4.41 -14.30
C LEU A 210 0.12 -3.79 -15.00
N TRP A 211 -0.04 -2.62 -15.62
CA TRP A 211 1.10 -1.86 -16.13
C TRP A 211 2.07 -1.52 -14.99
N PHE A 212 1.58 -0.95 -13.90
CA PHE A 212 2.42 -0.63 -12.74
C PHE A 212 3.17 -1.87 -12.24
N LEU A 213 2.49 -3.02 -12.11
CA LEU A 213 3.11 -4.28 -11.73
C LEU A 213 4.19 -4.74 -12.73
N ALA A 214 3.99 -4.53 -14.03
CA ALA A 214 4.95 -4.91 -15.06
C ALA A 214 6.32 -4.24 -14.90
N LEU A 215 6.39 -3.04 -14.29
CA LEU A 215 7.64 -2.32 -14.05
C LEU A 215 8.57 -3.05 -13.05
N PHE A 216 8.00 -3.87 -12.17
CA PHE A 216 8.73 -4.53 -11.07
C PHE A 216 8.95 -6.04 -11.28
N VAL A 217 8.29 -6.63 -12.28
CA VAL A 217 8.33 -8.08 -12.54
C VAL A 217 9.63 -8.48 -13.27
N PRO A 218 10.15 -9.72 -13.12
CA PRO A 218 11.29 -10.21 -13.90
C PRO A 218 11.12 -10.07 -15.42
N VAL A 219 12.24 -9.84 -16.11
CA VAL A 219 12.31 -9.56 -17.57
C VAL A 219 11.45 -10.49 -18.45
N PRO A 220 11.42 -11.83 -18.24
CA PRO A 220 10.68 -12.73 -19.14
C PRO A 220 9.17 -12.52 -19.12
N LEU A 221 8.62 -12.03 -18.02
CA LEU A 221 7.18 -11.86 -17.83
C LEU A 221 6.68 -10.46 -18.26
N LEU A 222 7.60 -9.49 -18.41
CA LEU A 222 7.30 -8.11 -18.77
C LEU A 222 6.44 -7.96 -20.05
N PRO A 223 6.76 -8.59 -21.20
CA PRO A 223 5.96 -8.41 -22.42
C PRO A 223 4.54 -8.98 -22.28
N TRP A 224 4.39 -10.09 -21.55
CA TRP A 224 3.09 -10.73 -21.33
C TRP A 224 2.15 -9.87 -20.48
N ILE A 225 2.67 -9.31 -19.38
CA ILE A 225 1.87 -8.44 -18.50
C ILE A 225 1.53 -7.12 -19.20
N MET A 226 2.49 -6.55 -19.94
CA MET A 226 2.23 -5.35 -20.75
C MET A 226 1.16 -5.58 -21.81
N LEU A 227 1.16 -6.75 -22.47
CA LEU A 227 0.14 -7.12 -23.45
C LEU A 227 -1.25 -7.25 -22.79
N ILE A 228 -1.35 -7.91 -21.64
CA ILE A 228 -2.62 -8.04 -20.90
C ILE A 228 -3.12 -6.67 -20.44
N SER A 229 -2.22 -5.82 -19.93
CA SER A 229 -2.53 -4.44 -19.53
C SER A 229 -3.09 -3.63 -20.71
N ALA A 230 -2.40 -3.65 -21.85
CA ALA A 230 -2.83 -2.95 -23.06
C ALA A 230 -4.21 -3.43 -23.54
N LEU A 231 -4.47 -4.75 -23.53
CA LEU A 231 -5.77 -5.30 -23.90
C LEU A 231 -6.89 -4.83 -22.96
N LEU A 232 -6.66 -4.81 -21.65
CA LEU A 232 -7.65 -4.32 -20.68
C LEU A 232 -7.96 -2.83 -20.88
N ILE A 233 -6.92 -2.03 -21.15
CA ILE A 233 -7.09 -0.61 -21.47
C ILE A 233 -7.91 -0.46 -22.76
N LEU A 234 -7.60 -1.19 -23.82
CA LEU A 234 -8.35 -1.16 -25.09
C LEU A 234 -9.81 -1.58 -24.91
N VAL A 235 -10.06 -2.66 -24.15
CA VAL A 235 -11.43 -3.13 -23.84
C VAL A 235 -12.20 -2.09 -23.04
N SER A 236 -11.54 -1.29 -22.19
CA SER A 236 -12.19 -0.21 -21.44
C SER A 236 -12.73 0.92 -22.33
N PHE A 237 -12.13 1.14 -23.51
CA PHE A 237 -12.57 2.13 -24.50
C PHE A 237 -13.64 1.58 -25.46
N TRP A 238 -13.77 0.25 -25.59
CA TRP A 238 -14.70 -0.42 -26.49
C TRP A 238 -16.17 0.08 -26.42
N PRO A 239 -16.75 0.40 -25.24
CA PRO A 239 -18.13 0.85 -25.15
C PRO A 239 -18.39 2.24 -25.76
N LEU A 240 -17.36 3.06 -25.95
CA LEU A 240 -17.50 4.37 -26.60
C LEU A 240 -17.83 4.24 -28.09
N PHE A 241 -17.40 3.14 -28.72
CA PHE A 241 -17.55 2.92 -30.17
C PHE A 241 -18.67 1.93 -30.52
N ARG A 242 -19.14 1.12 -29.56
CA ARG A 242 -20.13 0.07 -29.82
C ARG A 242 -21.57 0.54 -29.66
N TRP A 243 -22.38 0.30 -30.69
CA TRP A 243 -23.83 0.50 -30.64
C TRP A 243 -24.53 -0.57 -29.79
N PRO A 244 -25.61 -0.22 -29.07
CA PRO A 244 -26.35 -1.19 -28.26
C PRO A 244 -26.98 -2.27 -29.15
N SER A 245 -26.78 -3.53 -28.77
CA SER A 245 -27.46 -4.65 -29.42
C SER A 245 -28.96 -4.59 -29.12
N SER A 246 -29.79 -4.91 -30.12
CA SER A 246 -31.26 -4.96 -30.01
C SER A 246 -31.78 -5.85 -28.87
N ARG A 247 -31.00 -6.85 -28.45
CA ARG A 247 -31.31 -7.72 -27.29
C ARG A 247 -31.31 -6.98 -25.95
N ASN A 248 -30.55 -5.89 -25.84
CA ASN A 248 -30.42 -5.11 -24.60
C ASN A 248 -31.44 -3.97 -24.50
N LEU A 249 -32.17 -3.67 -25.59
CA LEU A 249 -33.19 -2.63 -25.62
C LEU A 249 -34.53 -3.18 -25.10
N LEU A 250 -35.05 -2.53 -24.06
CA LEU A 250 -36.34 -2.92 -23.49
C LEU A 250 -37.50 -2.46 -24.38
N ASN A 251 -38.65 -3.11 -24.17
CA ASN A 251 -39.91 -2.69 -24.77
C ASN A 251 -40.47 -1.53 -23.95
N ILE A 252 -40.97 -0.50 -24.62
CA ILE A 252 -41.67 0.64 -24.05
C ILE A 252 -43.11 0.56 -24.56
N ASN A 253 -44.06 0.65 -23.63
CA ASN A 253 -45.48 0.58 -23.92
C ASN A 253 -46.01 2.01 -24.03
N CYS A 254 -46.64 2.34 -25.16
CA CYS A 254 -47.23 3.65 -25.40
C CYS A 254 -48.73 3.58 -25.13
N PHE A 255 -49.20 4.30 -24.11
CA PHE A 255 -50.59 4.38 -23.73
C PHE A 255 -51.20 5.74 -24.05
N THR A 256 -52.51 5.77 -24.24
CA THR A 256 -53.31 7.00 -24.26
C THR A 256 -54.37 6.93 -23.19
N GLY A 257 -54.60 8.05 -22.52
CA GLY A 257 -55.68 8.17 -21.56
C GLY A 257 -55.57 9.46 -20.76
N ILE A 258 -56.54 9.62 -19.86
CA ILE A 258 -56.64 10.79 -19.00
C ILE A 258 -55.83 10.53 -17.73
N LEU A 259 -54.83 11.38 -17.49
CA LEU A 259 -54.01 11.35 -16.28
C LEU A 259 -54.80 11.93 -15.11
N LYS A 260 -55.00 11.12 -14.07
CA LYS A 260 -55.68 11.56 -12.85
C LYS A 260 -54.70 11.55 -11.68
N ARG A 261 -54.70 12.65 -10.93
CA ARG A 261 -54.02 12.74 -9.64
C ARG A 261 -54.97 12.25 -8.56
N TRP A 262 -54.56 11.21 -7.84
CA TRP A 262 -55.29 10.77 -6.66
C TRP A 262 -54.70 11.46 -5.44
N GLY A 263 -55.46 12.39 -4.88
CA GLY A 263 -55.20 12.91 -3.53
C GLY A 263 -56.08 12.15 -2.56
N VAL A 264 -55.50 11.27 -1.75
CA VAL A 264 -56.20 10.78 -0.56
C VAL A 264 -56.20 11.95 0.42
N PHE A 265 -57.40 12.37 0.85
CA PHE A 265 -57.59 13.48 1.78
C PHE A 265 -56.82 13.23 3.10
N SER A 266 -55.63 13.80 3.22
CA SER A 266 -55.06 14.20 4.51
C SER A 266 -54.59 15.65 4.35
N GLU A 267 -55.27 16.57 5.02
CA GLU A 267 -54.93 18.01 4.97
C GLU A 267 -53.64 18.34 5.75
N PHE A 268 -52.90 17.33 6.26
CA PHE A 268 -51.85 17.54 7.25
C PHE A 268 -50.42 17.18 6.83
N GLU A 269 -50.15 16.63 5.65
CA GLU A 269 -48.77 16.41 5.20
C GLU A 269 -48.59 16.73 3.71
N ALA A 270 -48.12 17.94 3.41
CA ALA A 270 -47.87 18.44 2.06
C ALA A 270 -46.68 17.78 1.35
N GLU A 271 -45.97 16.81 1.96
CA GLU A 271 -44.76 16.18 1.41
C GLU A 271 -44.97 14.77 0.82
N HIS A 272 -46.18 14.20 0.90
CA HIS A 272 -46.45 12.88 0.30
C HIS A 272 -46.72 13.02 -1.20
N LYS A 273 -45.82 12.44 -2.01
CA LYS A 273 -45.89 12.39 -3.48
C LYS A 273 -47.29 12.10 -3.96
N LYS A 274 -47.87 13.04 -4.69
CA LYS A 274 -49.19 12.92 -5.31
C LYS A 274 -49.10 11.87 -6.42
N ASN A 275 -49.55 10.64 -6.17
CA ASN A 275 -49.53 9.57 -7.16
C ASN A 275 -50.43 9.95 -8.35
N ILE A 276 -49.82 10.07 -9.53
CA ILE A 276 -50.50 10.28 -10.80
C ILE A 276 -50.70 8.90 -11.41
N SER A 277 -51.93 8.61 -11.82
CA SER A 277 -52.26 7.32 -12.42
C SER A 277 -52.88 7.49 -13.80
N LEU A 278 -52.71 6.45 -14.62
CA LEU A 278 -53.34 6.31 -15.92
C LEU A 278 -54.19 5.03 -15.90
N GLY A 279 -55.52 5.18 -15.96
CA GLY A 279 -56.43 4.02 -15.95
C GLY A 279 -56.27 3.07 -14.76
N GLY A 280 -55.85 3.59 -13.60
CA GLY A 280 -55.60 2.80 -12.38
C GLY A 280 -54.19 2.24 -12.24
N ILE A 281 -53.29 2.50 -13.19
CA ILE A 281 -51.85 2.18 -13.08
C ILE A 281 -51.12 3.42 -12.56
N ASP A 282 -50.42 3.28 -11.43
CA ASP A 282 -49.62 4.36 -10.86
C ASP A 282 -48.33 4.58 -11.66
N LEU A 283 -48.09 5.82 -12.05
CA LEU A 283 -46.96 6.22 -12.87
C LEU A 283 -45.82 6.74 -12.01
N ILE A 284 -44.61 6.28 -12.31
CA ILE A 284 -43.39 6.71 -11.63
C ILE A 284 -42.67 7.73 -12.51
N TYR A 285 -42.72 8.99 -12.07
CA TYR A 285 -42.08 10.12 -12.77
C TYR A 285 -40.67 10.41 -12.23
N PRO A 286 -39.75 10.90 -13.08
CA PRO A 286 -38.50 11.51 -12.62
C PRO A 286 -38.77 12.70 -11.70
N ALA A 287 -37.98 12.82 -10.62
CA ALA A 287 -38.20 13.86 -9.60
C ALA A 287 -38.14 15.29 -10.16
N HIS A 288 -37.29 15.55 -11.16
CA HIS A 288 -37.17 16.88 -11.76
C HIS A 288 -38.32 17.25 -12.70
N TRP A 289 -39.21 16.31 -13.04
CA TRP A 289 -40.41 16.59 -13.85
C TRP A 289 -41.59 17.06 -13.00
N GLU A 290 -41.57 16.83 -11.68
CA GLU A 290 -42.65 17.14 -10.74
C GLU A 290 -43.32 18.53 -10.91
N PRO A 291 -42.58 19.65 -11.03
CA PRO A 291 -43.20 20.97 -11.19
C PRO A 291 -43.95 21.14 -12.52
N TYR A 292 -43.59 20.38 -13.55
CA TYR A 292 -44.17 20.48 -14.90
C TYR A 292 -45.39 19.57 -15.10
N LEU A 293 -45.62 18.60 -14.20
CA LEU A 293 -46.73 17.65 -14.29
C LEU A 293 -48.10 18.31 -14.13
N ALA A 294 -48.16 19.52 -13.55
CA ALA A 294 -49.40 20.25 -13.30
C ALA A 294 -50.19 20.61 -14.58
N HIS A 295 -49.49 20.80 -15.70
CA HIS A 295 -50.06 21.45 -16.90
C HIS A 295 -50.89 20.50 -17.79
N GLU A 296 -50.65 19.20 -17.71
CA GLU A 296 -51.26 18.18 -18.59
C GLU A 296 -52.17 17.19 -17.82
N LEU A 297 -52.47 17.46 -16.54
CA LEU A 297 -53.44 16.69 -15.78
C LEU A 297 -54.86 16.88 -16.30
N ASP A 298 -55.69 15.85 -16.19
CA ASP A 298 -57.09 15.80 -16.65
C ASP A 298 -57.28 15.96 -18.17
N GLN A 299 -56.19 15.96 -18.95
CA GLN A 299 -56.22 15.92 -20.41
C GLN A 299 -55.92 14.51 -20.93
N ASN A 300 -56.41 14.19 -22.14
CA ASN A 300 -56.05 12.95 -22.81
C ASN A 300 -54.63 13.08 -23.37
N THR A 301 -53.68 12.36 -22.77
CA THR A 301 -52.25 12.46 -23.09
C THR A 301 -51.68 11.11 -23.49
N GLU A 302 -50.72 11.14 -24.42
CA GLU A 302 -49.86 9.99 -24.70
C GLU A 302 -48.79 9.85 -23.63
N VAL A 303 -48.64 8.64 -23.09
CA VAL A 303 -47.64 8.31 -22.09
C VAL A 303 -46.86 7.09 -22.57
N ASP A 304 -45.55 7.27 -22.77
CA ASP A 304 -44.64 6.16 -23.03
C ASP A 304 -44.04 5.73 -21.69
N MET A 305 -44.22 4.46 -21.31
CA MET A 305 -43.68 3.95 -20.05
C MET A 305 -43.01 2.58 -20.20
N TYR A 306 -42.04 2.32 -19.32
CA TYR A 306 -41.48 0.98 -19.16
C TYR A 306 -42.53 0.02 -18.56
N PRO A 307 -42.34 -1.31 -18.69
CA PRO A 307 -43.16 -2.31 -17.98
C PRO A 307 -43.15 -2.14 -16.46
N SER A 308 -42.13 -1.46 -15.91
CA SER A 308 -42.00 -1.08 -14.50
C SER A 308 -42.74 0.23 -14.15
N CYS A 309 -43.64 0.71 -15.01
CA CYS A 309 -44.43 1.93 -14.85
C CYS A 309 -43.61 3.24 -14.75
N HIS A 310 -42.32 3.20 -15.10
CA HIS A 310 -41.47 4.40 -15.18
C HIS A 310 -41.76 5.15 -16.48
N VAL A 311 -42.13 6.42 -16.36
CA VAL A 311 -42.50 7.25 -17.51
C VAL A 311 -41.26 7.74 -18.24
N VAL A 312 -41.28 7.61 -19.56
CA VAL A 312 -40.20 7.98 -20.48
C VAL A 312 -40.56 9.20 -21.30
N ARG A 313 -41.82 9.33 -21.68
CA ARG A 313 -42.37 10.48 -22.39
C ARG A 313 -43.79 10.73 -21.92
N GLN A 314 -44.15 11.98 -21.74
CA GLN A 314 -45.52 12.43 -21.51
C GLN A 314 -45.82 13.59 -22.46
N GLY A 315 -46.88 13.42 -23.27
CA GLY A 315 -47.39 14.47 -24.13
C GLY A 315 -46.35 14.98 -25.12
N ARG A 316 -46.32 16.31 -25.29
CA ARG A 316 -45.44 16.98 -26.26
C ARG A 316 -44.17 17.55 -25.65
N TYR A 317 -44.17 17.83 -24.35
CA TYR A 317 -43.13 18.64 -23.72
C TYR A 317 -42.18 17.85 -22.82
N LEU A 318 -42.59 16.66 -22.34
CA LEU A 318 -41.79 15.87 -21.42
C LEU A 318 -41.29 14.61 -22.13
N SER A 319 -39.99 14.54 -22.40
CA SER A 319 -39.37 13.40 -23.07
C SER A 319 -37.94 13.20 -22.59
N LEU A 320 -37.65 12.03 -22.02
CA LEU A 320 -36.29 11.67 -21.60
C LEU A 320 -35.34 11.56 -22.80
N HIS A 321 -35.86 11.21 -23.98
CA HIS A 321 -35.07 11.16 -25.22
C HIS A 321 -34.56 12.55 -25.60
N GLU A 322 -35.43 13.56 -25.59
CA GLU A 322 -35.04 14.94 -25.92
C GLU A 322 -34.15 15.54 -24.83
N GLU A 323 -34.42 15.22 -23.57
CA GLU A 323 -33.60 15.65 -22.44
C GLU A 323 -32.15 15.17 -22.58
N GLU A 324 -31.90 13.89 -22.87
CA GLU A 324 -30.54 13.39 -23.05
C GLU A 324 -29.86 13.93 -24.33
N LYS A 325 -30.64 14.23 -25.37
CA LYS A 325 -30.12 14.79 -26.63
C LYS A 325 -29.62 16.23 -26.47
N TYR A 326 -30.38 17.07 -25.77
CA TYR A 326 -30.03 18.49 -25.57
C TYR A 326 -29.22 18.72 -24.29
N TYR A 327 -29.42 17.90 -23.26
CA TYR A 327 -28.81 18.00 -21.93
C TYR A 327 -28.26 16.65 -21.46
N PRO A 328 -27.16 16.14 -22.07
CA PRO A 328 -26.64 14.82 -21.77
C PRO A 328 -26.24 14.67 -20.30
N TYR A 329 -26.70 13.59 -19.67
CA TYR A 329 -26.45 13.34 -18.26
C TYR A 329 -24.98 12.97 -17.99
N GLN A 330 -24.20 13.94 -17.54
CA GLN A 330 -22.79 13.73 -17.19
C GLN A 330 -22.63 12.88 -15.92
N ARG A 331 -22.29 11.60 -16.11
CA ARG A 331 -21.96 10.68 -15.02
C ARG A 331 -20.51 10.87 -14.56
N TYR A 332 -20.33 11.24 -13.30
CA TYR A 332 -19.03 11.58 -12.74
C TYR A 332 -18.37 10.46 -11.92
N ARG A 333 -19.09 9.38 -11.60
CA ARG A 333 -18.59 8.32 -10.70
C ARG A 333 -17.34 7.60 -11.25
N LYS A 334 -17.32 7.30 -12.55
CA LYS A 334 -16.13 6.75 -13.25
C LYS A 334 -14.94 7.70 -13.11
N ASN A 335 -15.17 8.98 -13.36
CA ASN A 335 -14.13 9.99 -13.36
C ASN A 335 -13.58 10.20 -11.94
N GLN A 336 -14.44 10.17 -10.91
CA GLN A 336 -13.99 10.19 -9.51
C GLN A 336 -13.13 8.98 -9.15
N MET A 337 -13.54 7.78 -9.57
CA MET A 337 -12.74 6.58 -9.35
C MET A 337 -11.35 6.71 -9.98
N LEU A 338 -11.29 7.19 -11.23
CA LEU A 338 -10.03 7.40 -11.94
C LEU A 338 -9.15 8.46 -11.26
N VAL A 339 -9.72 9.57 -10.76
CA VAL A 339 -8.96 10.58 -10.01
C VAL A 339 -8.33 9.98 -8.75
N VAL A 340 -9.12 9.26 -7.95
CA VAL A 340 -8.62 8.61 -6.71
C VAL A 340 -7.51 7.61 -7.03
N PHE A 341 -7.70 6.79 -8.07
CA PHE A 341 -6.70 5.83 -8.52
C PHE A 341 -5.41 6.52 -9.01
N SER A 342 -5.52 7.57 -9.82
CA SER A 342 -4.36 8.31 -10.34
C SER A 342 -3.53 8.96 -9.23
N VAL A 343 -4.18 9.52 -8.19
CA VAL A 343 -3.48 10.07 -7.02
C VAL A 343 -2.73 8.96 -6.26
N LEU A 344 -3.39 7.83 -6.00
CA LEU A 344 -2.77 6.68 -5.33
C LEU A 344 -1.57 6.15 -6.12
N ALA A 345 -1.71 5.98 -7.44
CA ALA A 345 -0.65 5.48 -8.30
C ALA A 345 0.56 6.42 -8.38
N MET A 346 0.35 7.74 -8.42
CA MET A 346 1.44 8.71 -8.36
C MET A 346 2.19 8.68 -7.02
N LEU A 347 1.45 8.57 -5.92
CA LEU A 347 2.05 8.48 -4.58
C LEU A 347 2.91 7.22 -4.46
N LEU A 348 2.44 6.09 -4.98
CA LEU A 348 3.22 4.85 -5.05
C LEU A 348 4.49 5.00 -5.91
N LEU A 349 4.39 5.60 -7.10
CA LEU A 349 5.56 5.86 -7.94
C LEU A 349 6.60 6.71 -7.20
N TYR A 350 6.18 7.80 -6.55
CA TYR A 350 7.07 8.69 -5.81
C TYR A 350 7.88 7.97 -4.72
N PHE A 351 7.23 7.09 -3.94
CA PHE A 351 7.90 6.39 -2.83
C PHE A 351 8.75 5.19 -3.27
N TYR A 352 8.37 4.47 -4.34
CA TYR A 352 9.06 3.22 -4.71
C TYR A 352 10.14 3.39 -5.77
N GLN A 353 9.94 4.27 -6.72
CA GLN A 353 10.89 4.51 -7.79
C GLN A 353 10.90 6.01 -8.03
N PRO A 354 11.84 6.77 -7.45
CA PRO A 354 11.84 8.22 -7.52
C PRO A 354 11.59 8.66 -8.96
N ALA A 355 10.42 9.27 -9.20
CA ALA A 355 10.01 9.67 -10.54
C ALA A 355 11.03 10.64 -11.15
N SER A 356 11.67 11.44 -10.29
CA SER A 356 12.81 12.29 -10.62
C SER A 356 13.99 11.51 -11.21
N LEU A 357 14.39 10.39 -10.60
CA LEU A 357 15.50 9.56 -11.06
C LEU A 357 15.18 8.91 -12.41
N SER A 358 13.99 8.32 -12.54
CA SER A 358 13.58 7.68 -13.80
C SER A 358 13.48 8.69 -14.95
N MET A 359 12.98 9.90 -14.64
CA MET A 359 12.89 11.00 -15.60
C MET A 359 14.29 11.48 -16.02
N ARG A 360 15.18 11.75 -15.05
CA ARG A 360 16.57 12.17 -15.30
C ARG A 360 17.32 11.19 -16.19
N LEU A 361 17.26 9.89 -15.87
CA LEU A 361 17.92 8.84 -16.66
C LEU A 361 17.33 8.70 -18.07
N SER A 362 16.00 8.83 -18.21
CA SER A 362 15.33 8.77 -19.51
C SER A 362 15.70 9.96 -20.41
N PHE A 363 15.82 11.17 -19.84
CA PHE A 363 16.25 12.36 -20.56
C PHE A 363 17.73 12.33 -20.93
N ALA A 364 18.60 11.88 -20.02
CA ALA A 364 20.03 11.70 -20.26
C ALA A 364 20.28 10.80 -21.48
N TRP A 365 19.55 9.70 -21.59
CA TRP A 365 19.64 8.80 -22.74
C TRP A 365 19.13 9.42 -24.05
N LEU A 366 18.01 10.16 -24.00
CA LEU A 366 17.43 10.84 -25.17
C LEU A 366 18.37 11.89 -25.80
N HIS A 367 19.18 12.56 -24.98
CA HIS A 367 20.12 13.58 -25.45
C HIS A 367 21.40 13.02 -26.10
N GLY A 368 21.62 11.70 -26.04
CA GLY A 368 22.71 11.02 -26.72
C GLY A 368 24.05 11.13 -25.97
N SER A 369 24.59 9.97 -25.59
CA SER A 369 25.86 9.81 -24.89
C SER A 369 27.06 10.00 -25.83
N ASN A 370 27.31 11.23 -26.29
CA ASN A 370 28.60 11.55 -26.91
C ASN A 370 29.66 11.71 -25.81
N THR A 371 30.01 10.62 -25.14
CA THR A 371 30.93 10.61 -24.01
C THR A 371 32.37 10.62 -24.51
N LYS A 372 32.97 11.81 -24.56
CA LYS A 372 34.43 11.91 -24.64
C LYS A 372 35.02 11.29 -23.37
N VAL A 373 35.96 10.37 -23.52
CA VAL A 373 36.67 9.80 -22.36
C VAL A 373 37.55 10.87 -21.74
N ILE A 374 37.26 11.25 -20.51
CA ILE A 374 38.01 12.26 -19.77
C ILE A 374 39.14 11.56 -19.01
N THR A 375 40.37 11.93 -19.35
CA THR A 375 41.59 11.32 -18.78
C THR A 375 42.37 12.24 -17.86
N ASN A 376 41.96 13.50 -17.74
CA ASN A 376 42.64 14.50 -16.92
C ASN A 376 41.68 15.13 -15.90
N VAL A 377 42.09 15.18 -14.62
CA VAL A 377 41.35 15.82 -13.52
C VAL A 377 41.03 17.28 -13.84
N ASN A 378 42.00 18.01 -14.42
CA ASN A 378 41.84 19.44 -14.71
C ASN A 378 40.81 19.69 -15.83
N GLU A 379 40.64 18.73 -16.74
CA GLU A 379 39.60 18.80 -17.76
C GLU A 379 38.22 18.63 -17.13
N LEU A 380 38.08 17.68 -16.20
CA LEU A 380 36.84 17.41 -15.47
C LEU A 380 36.43 18.57 -14.55
N LEU A 381 37.40 19.20 -13.86
CA LEU A 381 37.14 20.35 -12.98
C LEU A 381 36.63 21.58 -13.75
N ASN A 382 37.21 21.86 -14.92
CA ASN A 382 36.82 23.01 -15.75
C ASN A 382 35.58 22.74 -16.62
N MET A 383 35.08 21.50 -16.65
CA MET A 383 33.91 21.14 -17.43
C MET A 383 32.63 21.61 -16.73
N PRO A 384 31.72 22.33 -17.44
CA PRO A 384 30.43 22.73 -16.90
C PRO A 384 29.48 21.52 -16.89
N LEU A 385 29.62 20.66 -15.88
CA LEU A 385 28.76 19.50 -15.68
C LEU A 385 27.39 19.92 -15.14
N GLN A 386 26.35 19.29 -15.67
CA GLN A 386 24.98 19.35 -15.17
C GLN A 386 24.49 17.95 -14.75
N GLU A 387 23.47 17.92 -13.90
CA GLU A 387 22.78 16.67 -13.57
C GLU A 387 22.13 16.09 -14.83
N GLY A 388 22.38 14.82 -15.13
CA GLY A 388 21.95 14.14 -16.35
C GLY A 388 23.03 13.99 -17.42
N ASP A 389 24.20 14.62 -17.26
CA ASP A 389 25.33 14.40 -18.17
C ASP A 389 25.88 12.98 -18.01
N VAL A 390 26.27 12.36 -19.13
CA VAL A 390 26.96 11.07 -19.13
C VAL A 390 28.46 11.31 -19.07
N LEU A 391 29.11 10.69 -18.10
CA LEU A 391 30.55 10.78 -17.89
C LEU A 391 31.20 9.42 -18.09
N ARG A 392 32.25 9.39 -18.91
CA ARG A 392 33.21 8.27 -18.96
C ARG A 392 34.56 8.80 -18.57
N VAL A 393 35.02 8.38 -17.39
CA VAL A 393 36.24 8.88 -16.77
C VAL A 393 37.23 7.73 -16.63
N LYS A 394 38.49 7.99 -16.99
CA LYS A 394 39.57 7.02 -16.88
C LYS A 394 40.77 7.67 -16.25
N GLY A 395 41.28 7.08 -15.18
CA GLY A 395 42.40 7.65 -14.45
C GLY A 395 42.98 6.68 -13.43
N THR A 396 43.87 7.23 -12.61
CA THR A 396 44.41 6.57 -11.44
C THR A 396 44.02 7.39 -10.23
N GLY A 397 43.34 6.78 -9.26
CA GLY A 397 42.83 7.46 -8.08
C GLY A 397 43.02 6.64 -6.82
N MET A 398 42.60 7.24 -5.71
CA MET A 398 42.57 6.61 -4.41
C MET A 398 41.15 6.12 -4.11
N CYS A 399 41.00 4.87 -3.68
CA CYS A 399 39.71 4.39 -3.22
C CYS A 399 39.27 5.13 -1.97
N TYR A 400 38.06 5.66 -2.01
CA TYR A 400 37.41 6.31 -0.89
C TYR A 400 36.36 5.38 -0.28
N MET A 401 36.34 5.36 1.04
CA MET A 401 35.28 4.74 1.81
C MET A 401 34.60 5.81 2.66
N PRO A 402 33.26 5.93 2.60
CA PRO A 402 32.53 6.82 3.49
C PRO A 402 32.87 6.50 4.95
N PRO A 403 33.07 7.51 5.82
CA PRO A 403 33.25 7.27 7.25
C PRO A 403 32.09 6.44 7.77
N MET A 404 32.39 5.33 8.45
CA MET A 404 31.37 4.44 9.03
C MET A 404 30.57 5.21 10.11
N LEU A 405 29.49 5.88 9.72
CA LEU A 405 28.43 6.27 10.64
C LEU A 405 27.44 5.10 10.76
N ASP A 406 27.66 4.20 11.72
CA ASP A 406 26.64 3.32 12.34
C ASP A 406 25.73 2.42 11.45
N THR A 407 25.95 2.28 10.14
CA THR A 407 24.95 1.61 9.27
C THR A 407 24.98 0.07 9.27
N PHE A 408 25.92 -0.60 9.96
CA PHE A 408 25.92 -2.07 10.09
C PHE A 408 25.77 -2.51 11.55
N PRO A 409 24.54 -2.48 12.11
CA PRO A 409 24.26 -3.08 13.41
C PRO A 409 24.30 -4.61 13.25
N GLY A 410 25.47 -5.22 13.47
CA GLY A 410 25.55 -6.69 13.48
C GLY A 410 26.92 -7.32 13.25
N GLN A 411 27.96 -6.57 12.89
CA GLN A 411 29.30 -7.14 12.74
C GLN A 411 30.28 -6.59 13.78
N ASN A 412 30.08 -7.01 15.04
CA ASN A 412 30.98 -6.77 16.18
C ASN A 412 32.32 -7.54 16.05
N GLY A 413 33.01 -7.45 14.91
CA GLY A 413 34.25 -8.22 14.71
C GLY A 413 35.22 -7.71 13.66
N PHE A 414 34.83 -6.76 12.80
CA PHE A 414 35.77 -6.17 11.85
C PHE A 414 36.40 -4.92 12.47
N SER A 415 37.55 -5.07 13.12
CA SER A 415 38.40 -3.94 13.54
C SER A 415 39.13 -3.27 12.37
N PHE A 416 38.94 -3.75 11.13
CA PHE A 416 39.60 -3.19 9.95
C PHE A 416 38.92 -3.65 8.64
N ALA A 417 38.37 -2.71 7.86
CA ALA A 417 37.96 -2.92 6.47
C ALA A 417 38.15 -1.58 5.71
N PRO A 418 39.37 -1.28 5.24
CA PRO A 418 39.77 0.11 5.03
C PRO A 418 39.27 0.76 3.72
N PHE A 419 38.95 -0.02 2.66
CA PHE A 419 38.53 0.56 1.38
C PHE A 419 37.58 -0.37 0.62
N ASN A 420 36.34 0.08 0.38
CA ASN A 420 35.37 -0.63 -0.47
C ASN A 420 35.19 0.04 -1.85
N CYS A 421 36.10 0.95 -2.23
CA CYS A 421 36.11 1.68 -3.51
C CYS A 421 34.71 2.18 -3.97
N PHE A 422 33.82 2.52 -3.03
CA PHE A 422 32.50 3.08 -3.29
C PHE A 422 32.61 4.48 -3.89
N GLY A 423 33.68 5.18 -3.52
CA GLY A 423 34.13 6.35 -4.25
C GLY A 423 35.58 6.19 -4.73
N VAL A 424 35.94 7.04 -5.68
CA VAL A 424 37.31 7.20 -6.14
C VAL A 424 37.66 8.68 -6.06
N TYR A 425 38.64 8.98 -5.22
CA TYR A 425 39.24 10.30 -5.12
C TYR A 425 40.32 10.45 -6.19
N TRP A 426 40.18 11.46 -7.05
CA TRP A 426 41.06 11.69 -8.18
C TRP A 426 41.64 13.10 -8.14
N ASN A 427 42.97 13.17 -8.00
CA ASN A 427 43.73 14.41 -7.92
C ASN A 427 45.10 14.23 -8.61
N ASN A 428 45.67 15.33 -9.10
CA ASN A 428 47.03 15.41 -9.64
C ASN A 428 48.10 15.62 -8.54
N GLY A 429 47.70 15.71 -7.27
CA GLY A 429 48.61 15.84 -6.13
C GLY A 429 49.49 14.60 -5.91
N SER A 430 50.63 14.79 -5.24
CA SER A 430 51.51 13.68 -4.88
C SER A 430 50.79 12.71 -3.94
N SER A 431 50.89 11.41 -4.25
CA SER A 431 50.29 10.35 -3.43
C SER A 431 50.79 10.39 -1.98
N LEU A 432 49.94 9.95 -1.05
CA LEU A 432 50.32 9.79 0.35
C LEU A 432 51.57 8.89 0.44
N PRO A 433 52.62 9.31 1.18
CA PRO A 433 53.80 8.47 1.37
C PRO A 433 53.41 7.20 2.11
N ARG A 434 54.18 6.12 1.88
CA ARG A 434 54.01 4.88 2.62
C ARG A 434 54.09 5.18 4.13
N PRO A 435 53.10 4.77 4.95
CA PRO A 435 53.12 5.11 6.36
C PRO A 435 54.23 4.35 7.07
N GLU A 436 55.10 5.09 7.75
CA GLU A 436 56.17 4.56 8.59
C GLU A 436 55.82 4.82 10.07
N SER A 437 56.07 3.83 10.92
CA SER A 437 55.84 3.97 12.36
C SER A 437 57.02 3.42 13.16
N GLU A 438 57.63 4.29 13.95
CA GLU A 438 58.69 3.94 14.90
C GLU A 438 58.18 2.98 15.98
N ILE A 439 56.89 3.07 16.35
CA ILE A 439 56.25 2.19 17.35
C ILE A 439 56.18 0.77 16.81
N ILE A 440 55.79 0.59 15.54
CA ILE A 440 55.75 -0.73 14.90
C ILE A 440 57.16 -1.32 14.80
N ASN A 441 58.17 -0.52 14.47
CA ASN A 441 59.57 -0.97 14.42
C ASN A 441 60.08 -1.42 15.80
N LYS A 442 59.71 -0.72 16.88
CA LYS A 442 60.03 -1.10 18.26
C LYS A 442 59.28 -2.37 18.68
N ALA A 443 58.01 -2.49 18.32
CA ALA A 443 57.18 -3.67 18.61
C ALA A 443 57.67 -4.92 17.87
N SER A 444 58.02 -4.78 16.58
CA SER A 444 58.58 -5.86 15.78
C SER A 444 59.94 -6.32 16.32
N ALA A 445 60.81 -5.39 16.71
CA ALA A 445 62.10 -5.72 17.33
C ALA A 445 61.96 -6.49 18.66
N LEU A 446 60.95 -6.17 19.47
CA LEU A 446 60.65 -6.91 20.70
C LEU A 446 60.13 -8.32 20.37
N LEU A 447 59.16 -8.43 19.45
CA LEU A 447 58.59 -9.71 19.01
C LEU A 447 59.65 -10.65 18.42
N THR A 448 60.53 -10.15 17.54
CA THR A 448 61.60 -10.95 16.93
C THR A 448 62.59 -11.42 17.98
N THR A 449 63.05 -10.52 18.86
CA THR A 449 64.02 -10.86 19.93
C THR A 449 63.49 -11.92 20.88
N VAL A 450 62.19 -11.88 21.21
CA VAL A 450 61.55 -12.87 22.08
C VAL A 450 61.32 -14.18 21.34
N ASN A 451 60.80 -14.15 20.11
CA ASN A 451 60.56 -15.35 19.32
C ASN A 451 61.85 -16.10 18.95
N GLU A 452 62.93 -15.40 18.62
CA GLU A 452 64.24 -16.00 18.32
C GLU A 452 64.81 -16.76 19.53
N GLN A 453 64.61 -16.24 20.75
CA GLN A 453 65.09 -16.87 21.98
C GLN A 453 64.15 -17.97 22.50
N LEU A 454 62.84 -17.86 22.30
CA LEU A 454 61.87 -18.87 22.73
C LEU A 454 61.75 -20.03 21.73
N ARG A 455 61.98 -19.80 20.43
CA ARG A 455 61.88 -20.78 19.34
C ARG A 455 63.09 -20.68 18.40
N PRO A 456 64.30 -21.03 18.86
CA PRO A 456 65.50 -20.94 18.03
C PRO A 456 65.39 -21.86 16.81
N LEU A 457 65.53 -21.28 15.62
CA LEU A 457 65.61 -22.01 14.34
C LEU A 457 66.73 -23.06 14.39
N GLU A 458 66.48 -24.23 13.80
CA GLU A 458 67.38 -25.40 13.87
C GLU A 458 68.83 -25.11 13.45
N ASN A 459 69.05 -24.12 12.58
CA ASN A 459 70.36 -23.72 12.08
C ASN A 459 71.23 -22.96 13.11
N SER A 460 70.64 -22.36 14.14
CA SER A 460 71.37 -21.64 15.21
C SER A 460 71.90 -22.58 16.31
N ARG A 461 71.52 -23.86 16.29
CA ARG A 461 71.95 -24.89 17.27
C ARG A 461 73.44 -25.26 17.16
N LYS A 462 74.17 -24.76 16.15
CA LYS A 462 75.54 -25.18 15.83
C LYS A 462 76.63 -24.68 16.80
N SER A 463 76.36 -23.68 17.65
CA SER A 463 77.42 -23.08 18.48
C SER A 463 77.59 -23.68 19.89
N ASN A 464 76.63 -24.47 20.41
CA ASN A 464 76.74 -25.15 21.71
C ASN A 464 75.77 -26.35 21.77
N SER A 465 76.01 -27.40 20.98
CA SER A 465 75.08 -28.53 20.83
C SER A 465 74.85 -29.28 22.14
N ASN A 466 75.90 -29.59 22.91
CA ASN A 466 75.78 -30.47 24.09
C ASN A 466 74.97 -29.87 25.26
N LEU A 467 75.06 -28.56 25.50
CA LEU A 467 74.35 -27.93 26.64
C LEU A 467 72.87 -27.68 26.30
N ASN A 468 72.62 -27.24 25.06
CA ASN A 468 71.28 -26.93 24.57
C ASN A 468 70.45 -28.21 24.36
N GLU A 469 71.09 -29.33 23.98
CA GLU A 469 70.44 -30.62 23.80
C GLU A 469 70.04 -31.28 25.14
N VAL A 470 70.86 -31.12 26.19
CA VAL A 470 70.54 -31.58 27.57
C VAL A 470 69.41 -30.74 28.19
N ILE A 471 69.41 -29.43 27.97
CA ILE A 471 68.38 -28.51 28.47
C ILE A 471 67.05 -28.72 27.72
N ALA A 472 67.08 -28.95 26.41
CA ALA A 472 65.88 -29.27 25.63
C ALA A 472 65.24 -30.62 26.06
N LYS A 473 66.05 -31.65 26.35
CA LYS A 473 65.56 -32.92 26.93
C LYS A 473 64.86 -32.76 28.28
N SER A 474 65.15 -31.67 29.02
CA SER A 474 64.52 -31.35 30.31
C SER A 474 63.24 -30.49 30.20
N GLY A 475 62.82 -30.09 29.01
CA GLY A 475 61.64 -29.22 28.80
C GLY A 475 61.86 -27.77 29.24
N MET A 476 63.11 -27.36 29.41
CA MET A 476 63.52 -26.00 29.77
C MET A 476 64.04 -25.26 28.53
N ILE A 477 63.78 -23.96 28.46
CA ILE A 477 64.20 -23.05 27.39
C ILE A 477 65.17 -22.04 28.01
N LEU A 478 66.27 -21.79 27.31
CA LEU A 478 67.32 -20.88 27.76
C LEU A 478 67.20 -19.54 27.01
N LEU A 479 67.10 -18.44 27.76
CA LEU A 479 67.20 -17.09 27.22
C LEU A 479 68.65 -16.61 27.33
N ASP A 480 69.38 -16.70 26.22
CA ASP A 480 70.80 -16.33 26.16
C ASP A 480 71.04 -14.81 26.16
N ASN A 481 70.05 -14.01 25.74
CA ASN A 481 70.15 -12.55 25.64
C ASN A 481 68.95 -11.86 26.31
N PHE A 482 68.79 -12.13 27.60
CA PHE A 482 67.74 -11.52 28.42
C PHE A 482 67.84 -9.99 28.50
N SER A 483 69.06 -9.43 28.47
CA SER A 483 69.28 -7.99 28.43
C SER A 483 68.60 -7.30 27.24
N GLN A 484 68.60 -7.92 26.07
CA GLN A 484 68.00 -7.34 24.87
C GLN A 484 66.47 -7.26 24.98
N ILE A 485 65.84 -8.24 25.64
CA ILE A 485 64.39 -8.24 25.88
C ILE A 485 64.03 -7.03 26.77
N ILE A 486 64.82 -6.75 27.80
CA ILE A 486 64.60 -5.60 28.70
C ILE A 486 64.74 -4.28 27.93
N LEU A 487 65.81 -4.13 27.15
CA LEU A 487 66.07 -2.90 26.38
C LEU A 487 64.98 -2.65 25.33
N ASN A 488 64.57 -3.68 24.58
CA ASN A 488 63.48 -3.55 23.59
C ASN A 488 62.13 -3.29 24.26
N THR A 489 61.89 -3.90 25.43
CA THR A 489 60.69 -3.61 26.23
C THR A 489 60.67 -2.14 26.67
N GLN A 490 61.80 -1.61 27.15
CA GLN A 490 61.89 -0.19 27.52
C GLN A 490 61.68 0.75 26.33
N ALA A 491 62.21 0.39 25.16
CA ALA A 491 62.05 1.17 23.93
C ALA A 491 60.58 1.31 23.52
N LEU A 492 59.76 0.26 23.69
CA LEU A 492 58.33 0.28 23.39
C LEU A 492 57.49 0.87 24.53
N CYS A 493 57.79 0.50 25.78
CA CYS A 493 56.91 0.68 26.94
C CYS A 493 57.24 1.89 27.83
N GLN A 494 57.90 2.91 27.29
CA GLN A 494 58.57 3.97 28.05
C GLN A 494 57.73 4.52 29.24
N LYS A 495 56.51 4.99 28.98
CA LYS A 495 55.57 5.48 30.01
C LYS A 495 54.18 4.81 29.95
N ASP A 496 54.03 3.78 29.13
CA ASP A 496 52.72 3.17 28.89
C ASP A 496 52.33 2.23 30.04
N MET A 497 51.13 2.43 30.58
CA MET A 497 50.60 1.67 31.71
C MET A 497 50.23 0.24 31.32
N ASP A 498 49.91 0.01 30.04
CA ASP A 498 49.53 -1.30 29.50
C ASP A 498 50.69 -2.31 29.60
N CYS A 499 51.93 -1.82 29.67
CA CYS A 499 53.12 -2.63 29.79
C CYS A 499 53.46 -3.09 31.21
N ASN A 500 52.76 -2.64 32.25
CA ASN A 500 53.10 -2.96 33.64
C ASN A 500 53.12 -4.47 33.91
N ARG A 501 52.22 -5.23 33.26
CA ARG A 501 52.18 -6.70 33.36
C ARG A 501 53.46 -7.34 32.80
N LEU A 502 53.91 -6.88 31.63
CA LEU A 502 55.14 -7.36 31.01
C LEU A 502 56.38 -6.96 31.83
N LYS A 503 56.45 -5.69 32.28
CA LYS A 503 57.54 -5.20 33.14
C LYS A 503 57.67 -6.03 34.42
N ASN A 504 56.55 -6.27 35.11
CA ASN A 504 56.54 -7.07 36.34
C ASN A 504 56.96 -8.53 36.08
N ALA A 505 56.51 -9.14 34.98
CA ALA A 505 56.93 -10.48 34.60
C ALA A 505 58.45 -10.54 34.36
N LEU A 506 59.02 -9.57 33.65
CA LEU A 506 60.46 -9.50 33.39
C LEU A 506 61.27 -9.23 34.68
N VAL A 507 60.78 -8.41 35.60
CA VAL A 507 61.41 -8.19 36.92
C VAL A 507 61.48 -9.49 37.72
N ASN A 508 60.39 -10.25 37.75
CA ASN A 508 60.33 -11.54 38.44
C ASN A 508 61.28 -12.56 37.79
N LEU A 509 61.36 -12.61 36.46
CA LEU A 509 62.25 -13.51 35.73
C LEU A 509 63.73 -13.13 35.87
N GLY A 510 64.03 -11.84 35.94
CA GLY A 510 65.38 -11.31 36.10
C GLY A 510 65.88 -11.26 37.55
N ASN A 511 65.08 -11.73 38.51
CA ASN A 511 65.31 -11.61 39.96
C ASN A 511 65.74 -10.19 40.35
N GLY A 512 64.95 -9.19 39.92
CA GLY A 512 65.17 -7.78 40.23
C GLY A 512 64.26 -7.24 41.31
N LYS A 513 64.69 -6.14 41.95
CA LYS A 513 63.87 -5.43 42.94
C LYS A 513 62.69 -4.73 42.26
N ASP A 514 63.01 -3.89 41.28
CA ASP A 514 62.05 -3.07 40.52
C ASP A 514 62.52 -2.93 39.06
N TRP A 515 61.63 -2.43 38.19
CA TRP A 515 61.92 -2.24 36.75
C TRP A 515 63.15 -1.36 36.51
N ASP A 516 63.29 -0.26 37.24
CA ASP A 516 64.39 0.69 37.05
C ASP A 516 65.75 0.08 37.42
N ASP A 517 65.80 -0.75 38.46
CA ASP A 517 67.01 -1.47 38.86
C ASP A 517 67.38 -2.58 37.85
N LEU A 518 66.37 -3.25 37.27
CA LEU A 518 66.58 -4.22 36.20
C LEU A 518 67.11 -3.55 34.93
N LEU A 519 66.50 -2.43 34.54
CA LEU A 519 66.90 -1.63 33.38
C LEU A 519 68.33 -1.10 33.53
N TYR A 520 68.66 -0.54 34.70
CA TYR A 520 70.01 -0.05 34.99
C TYR A 520 71.06 -1.16 34.86
N ARG A 521 70.75 -2.39 35.31
CA ARG A 521 71.63 -3.55 35.15
C ARG A 521 71.77 -4.00 33.69
N ALA A 522 70.69 -3.89 32.89
CA ALA A 522 70.72 -4.18 31.46
C ALA A 522 71.61 -3.19 30.69
N GLU A 523 71.42 -1.88 30.92
CA GLU A 523 72.16 -0.81 30.24
C GLU A 523 73.67 -0.84 30.54
N LYS A 524 74.04 -1.15 31.79
CA LYS A 524 75.45 -1.29 32.19
C LYS A 524 76.08 -2.61 31.74
N GLY A 525 75.36 -3.45 31.00
CA GLY A 525 75.85 -4.74 30.51
C GLY A 525 76.08 -5.79 31.60
N LYS A 526 75.60 -5.55 32.84
CA LYS A 526 75.74 -6.49 33.96
C LYS A 526 74.93 -7.77 33.78
N LEU A 527 73.93 -7.74 32.89
CA LEU A 527 73.10 -8.89 32.54
C LEU A 527 73.67 -9.71 31.35
N LYS A 528 74.76 -9.26 30.73
CA LYS A 528 75.37 -9.94 29.57
C LYS A 528 75.96 -11.28 30.00
N GLY A 529 75.38 -12.39 29.52
CA GLY A 529 75.74 -13.76 29.93
C GLY A 529 74.90 -14.33 31.08
N THR A 530 73.89 -13.60 31.56
CA THR A 530 72.93 -14.12 32.55
C THR A 530 71.99 -15.09 31.86
N LYS A 531 72.11 -16.37 32.19
CA LYS A 531 71.30 -17.45 31.63
C LYS A 531 69.99 -17.56 32.40
N VAL A 532 68.90 -17.07 31.81
CA VAL A 532 67.55 -17.25 32.40
C VAL A 532 66.95 -18.53 31.84
N LEU A 533 66.62 -19.46 32.73
CA LEU A 533 66.00 -20.74 32.39
C LEU A 533 64.50 -20.68 32.65
N LEU A 534 63.71 -20.97 31.62
CA LEU A 534 62.25 -20.98 31.68
C LEU A 534 61.73 -22.39 31.43
N ARG A 535 60.69 -22.81 32.15
CA ARG A 535 59.90 -23.98 31.75
C ARG A 535 59.11 -23.65 30.48
N SER A 536 58.87 -24.64 29.61
CA SER A 536 58.07 -24.48 28.39
C SER A 536 56.76 -23.70 28.56
N VAL A 537 56.01 -23.94 29.65
CA VAL A 537 54.76 -23.23 29.96
C VAL A 537 54.99 -21.75 30.28
N SER A 538 56.04 -21.43 31.03
CA SER A 538 56.41 -20.05 31.38
C SER A 538 56.97 -19.29 30.17
N ALA A 539 57.69 -20.00 29.29
CA ALA A 539 58.15 -19.48 28.01
C ALA A 539 56.98 -19.15 27.09
N ASP A 540 55.97 -20.04 26.97
CA ASP A 540 54.76 -19.77 26.19
C ASP A 540 53.93 -18.63 26.81
N ALA A 541 53.85 -18.54 28.15
CA ALA A 541 53.19 -17.44 28.84
C ALA A 541 53.90 -16.09 28.61
N LEU A 542 55.24 -16.07 28.61
CA LEU A 542 56.02 -14.87 28.27
C LEU A 542 55.79 -14.46 26.81
N GLY A 543 55.81 -15.42 25.87
CA GLY A 543 55.52 -15.19 24.46
C GLY A 543 54.13 -14.56 24.27
N LYS A 544 53.08 -15.18 24.84
CA LYS A 544 51.71 -14.65 24.81
C LYS A 544 51.59 -13.27 25.45
N LEU A 545 52.30 -13.01 26.55
CA LEU A 545 52.27 -11.70 27.21
C LEU A 545 52.89 -10.62 26.33
N VAL A 546 53.99 -10.93 25.65
CA VAL A 546 54.63 -10.03 24.67
C VAL A 546 53.72 -9.83 23.45
N ASP A 547 53.10 -10.89 22.93
CA ASP A 547 52.15 -10.81 21.80
C ASP A 547 50.97 -9.89 22.14
N VAL A 548 50.33 -10.08 23.29
CA VAL A 548 49.19 -9.24 23.73
C VAL A 548 49.62 -7.79 23.96
N THR A 549 50.77 -7.57 24.60
CA THR A 549 51.28 -6.22 24.89
C THR A 549 51.58 -5.48 23.59
N THR A 550 52.29 -6.11 22.65
CA THR A 550 52.67 -5.51 21.36
C THR A 550 51.47 -5.32 20.44
N ALA A 551 50.49 -6.24 20.45
CA ALA A 551 49.27 -6.14 19.67
C ALA A 551 48.49 -4.86 19.96
N SER A 552 48.37 -4.44 21.23
CA SER A 552 47.68 -3.18 21.60
C SER A 552 48.28 -1.96 20.90
N PHE A 553 49.62 -1.83 20.91
CA PHE A 553 50.31 -0.74 20.22
C PHE A 553 50.11 -0.81 18.70
N ILE A 554 50.19 -2.01 18.13
CA ILE A 554 50.03 -2.21 16.68
C ILE A 554 48.61 -1.85 16.24
N TYR A 555 47.58 -2.28 16.96
CA TYR A 555 46.19 -1.95 16.63
C TYR A 555 45.89 -0.46 16.70
N ARG A 556 46.42 0.24 17.71
CA ARG A 556 46.26 1.70 17.83
C ARG A 556 46.91 2.44 16.66
N GLU A 557 48.03 1.93 16.17
CA GLU A 557 48.70 2.51 15.01
C GLU A 557 48.00 2.17 13.69
N ILE A 558 47.46 0.95 13.55
CA ILE A 558 46.61 0.54 12.42
C ILE A 558 45.41 1.49 12.29
N ASP A 559 44.69 1.75 13.37
CA ASP A 559 43.52 2.64 13.39
C ASP A 559 43.89 4.07 12.98
N LYS A 560 44.94 4.62 13.59
CA LYS A 560 45.45 5.96 13.26
C LYS A 560 45.81 6.10 11.78
N VAL A 561 46.50 5.11 11.21
CA VAL A 561 46.90 5.13 9.79
C VAL A 561 45.69 4.92 8.88
N SER A 562 44.74 4.08 9.27
CA SER A 562 43.48 3.87 8.56
C SER A 562 42.73 5.18 8.34
N ILE A 563 42.58 5.97 9.40
CA ILE A 563 41.89 7.26 9.35
C ILE A 563 42.62 8.23 8.40
N LEU A 564 43.94 8.31 8.53
CA LEU A 564 44.77 9.20 7.69
C LEU A 564 44.70 8.84 6.20
N LEU A 565 44.70 7.54 5.87
CA LEU A 565 44.61 7.10 4.48
C LEU A 565 43.24 7.39 3.85
N ASN A 566 42.17 7.45 4.65
CA ASN A 566 40.82 7.79 4.18
C ASN A 566 40.55 9.30 4.08
N SER A 567 41.46 10.15 4.56
CA SER A 567 41.36 11.61 4.49
C SER A 567 42.33 12.20 3.44
N PRO A 568 41.95 12.27 2.16
CA PRO A 568 42.82 12.80 1.10
C PRO A 568 43.14 14.29 1.27
N PRO A 569 44.19 14.80 0.59
CA PRO A 569 44.49 16.23 0.55
C PRO A 569 43.33 17.07 -0.04
N PRO A 570 43.27 18.39 0.23
CA PRO A 570 42.22 19.26 -0.30
C PRO A 570 42.28 19.41 -1.83
N GLY A 571 41.11 19.63 -2.45
CA GLY A 571 40.94 19.80 -3.89
C GLY A 571 40.69 18.50 -4.66
N GLY A 572 40.65 18.56 -5.99
CA GLY A 572 40.42 17.40 -6.86
C GLY A 572 38.94 17.04 -7.02
N VAL A 573 38.68 15.82 -7.50
CA VAL A 573 37.34 15.31 -7.77
C VAL A 573 37.11 14.02 -6.99
N LEU A 574 35.97 13.92 -6.31
CA LEU A 574 35.51 12.68 -5.68
C LEU A 574 34.35 12.11 -6.47
N LEU A 575 34.58 10.99 -7.16
CA LEU A 575 33.52 10.23 -7.83
C LEU A 575 32.89 9.29 -6.80
N ILE A 576 31.56 9.28 -6.66
CA ILE A 576 30.84 8.45 -5.68
C ILE A 576 29.75 7.67 -6.41
N SER A 577 29.63 6.38 -6.12
CA SER A 577 28.53 5.56 -6.60
C SER A 577 27.23 5.89 -5.87
N ASP A 578 26.17 6.22 -6.61
CA ASP A 578 24.80 6.42 -6.09
C ASP A 578 24.08 5.08 -5.83
N GLU A 579 24.68 3.95 -6.20
CA GLU A 579 24.09 2.61 -6.09
C GLU A 579 24.63 1.77 -4.94
N ASP A 580 25.48 2.35 -4.09
CA ASP A 580 26.26 1.61 -3.07
C ASP A 580 27.04 0.43 -3.67
N ARG A 581 27.48 0.58 -4.93
CA ARG A 581 28.31 -0.40 -5.63
C ARG A 581 29.73 0.12 -5.81
N PRO A 582 30.77 -0.72 -5.64
CA PRO A 582 32.13 -0.30 -5.87
C PRO A 582 32.30 0.17 -7.33
N LEU A 583 32.92 1.33 -7.52
CA LEU A 583 33.21 1.88 -8.85
C LEU A 583 34.35 1.13 -9.55
N VAL A 584 35.14 0.38 -8.79
CA VAL A 584 36.26 -0.41 -9.28
C VAL A 584 36.11 -1.84 -8.80
N GLU A 585 36.03 -2.78 -9.74
CA GLU A 585 36.09 -4.20 -9.43
C GLU A 585 37.54 -4.56 -9.05
N TYR A 586 37.85 -4.49 -7.75
CA TYR A 586 39.08 -5.05 -7.22
C TYR A 586 38.77 -6.43 -6.62
N PRO A 587 39.51 -7.49 -6.99
CA PRO A 587 39.39 -8.78 -6.33
C PRO A 587 39.94 -8.65 -4.91
N LEU A 588 39.11 -8.16 -3.99
CA LEU A 588 39.30 -8.39 -2.57
C LEU A 588 39.22 -9.91 -2.40
N ALA A 589 40.37 -10.56 -2.22
CA ALA A 589 40.34 -11.89 -1.62
C ALA A 589 39.50 -11.77 -0.34
N PRO A 590 38.60 -12.72 -0.03
CA PRO A 590 37.93 -12.74 1.26
C PRO A 590 38.99 -13.01 2.32
N ILE A 591 39.65 -11.93 2.77
CA ILE A 591 40.72 -12.00 3.74
C ILE A 591 40.04 -12.27 5.07
N ILE A 592 40.16 -13.50 5.57
CA ILE A 592 39.76 -13.84 6.92
C ILE A 592 40.83 -13.26 7.85
N PHE A 593 40.70 -11.98 8.19
CA PHE A 593 41.63 -11.26 9.08
C PHE A 593 41.71 -11.83 10.50
N TYR A 594 40.80 -12.75 10.88
CA TYR A 594 40.76 -13.37 12.21
C TYR A 594 41.99 -14.26 12.51
N GLU A 595 42.67 -14.78 11.48
CA GLU A 595 43.84 -15.65 11.68
C GLU A 595 45.18 -14.90 11.68
N TYR A 596 45.18 -13.59 11.37
CA TYR A 596 46.41 -12.79 11.31
C TYR A 596 46.84 -12.25 12.66
N THR A 597 48.13 -12.42 12.95
CA THR A 597 48.80 -11.70 14.04
C THR A 597 48.78 -10.20 13.80
N ALA A 598 48.88 -9.39 14.85
CA ALA A 598 48.84 -7.93 14.72
C ALA A 598 49.88 -7.38 13.71
N LEU A 599 51.10 -7.93 13.71
CA LEU A 599 52.15 -7.54 12.77
C LEU A 599 51.80 -7.91 11.31
N GLN A 600 51.15 -9.06 11.08
CA GLN A 600 50.66 -9.45 9.76
C GLN A 600 49.56 -8.50 9.29
N GLN A 601 48.62 -8.12 10.16
CA GLN A 601 47.57 -7.15 9.84
C GLN A 601 48.17 -5.78 9.43
N TRP A 602 49.22 -5.32 10.11
CA TRP A 602 49.95 -4.11 9.70
C TRP A 602 50.60 -4.26 8.32
N SER A 603 51.22 -5.41 8.04
CA SER A 603 51.83 -5.66 6.72
C SER A 603 50.80 -5.71 5.59
N GLU A 604 49.62 -6.29 5.86
CA GLU A 604 48.50 -6.32 4.92
C GLU A 604 47.91 -4.93 4.71
N LEU A 605 47.77 -4.12 5.77
CA LEU A 605 47.38 -2.71 5.64
C LEU A 605 48.33 -1.97 4.70
N LEU A 606 49.65 -2.10 4.87
CA LEU A 606 50.64 -1.45 4.01
C LEU A 606 50.55 -1.94 2.56
N ARG A 607 50.33 -3.25 2.37
CA ARG A 607 50.16 -3.85 1.04
C ARG A 607 48.91 -3.29 0.35
N LEU A 608 47.79 -3.23 1.06
CA LEU A 608 46.51 -2.73 0.56
C LEU A 608 46.56 -1.22 0.31
N ALA A 609 47.15 -0.44 1.22
CA ALA A 609 47.30 1.00 1.07
C ALA A 609 48.01 1.34 -0.25
N ASN A 610 49.14 0.67 -0.55
CA ASN A 610 49.89 0.91 -1.77
C ASN A 610 49.11 0.60 -3.06
N VAL A 611 48.17 -0.35 -3.01
CA VAL A 611 47.33 -0.68 -4.17
C VAL A 611 46.15 0.28 -4.29
N LEU A 612 45.52 0.61 -3.17
CA LEU A 612 44.26 1.34 -3.12
C LEU A 612 44.45 2.86 -3.23
N THR A 613 45.66 3.36 -3.03
CA THR A 613 46.04 4.75 -3.34
C THR A 613 46.35 4.99 -4.82
N HIS A 614 46.60 3.93 -5.59
CA HIS A 614 47.01 4.00 -7.00
C HIS A 614 46.22 3.02 -7.86
N ILE A 615 44.89 3.01 -7.69
CA ILE A 615 44.05 2.09 -8.45
C ILE A 615 43.74 2.70 -9.82
N PRO A 616 44.03 2.01 -10.92
CA PRO A 616 43.49 2.39 -12.21
C PRO A 616 41.98 2.17 -12.18
N PHE A 617 41.22 3.16 -12.60
CA PHE A 617 39.77 3.09 -12.67
C PHE A 617 39.29 3.52 -14.05
N GLU A 618 38.23 2.89 -14.50
CA GLU A 618 37.46 3.28 -15.68
C GLU A 618 36.00 3.21 -15.27
N THR A 619 35.40 4.39 -15.07
CA THR A 619 34.04 4.52 -14.56
C THR A 619 33.19 5.25 -15.57
N GLU A 620 32.03 4.67 -15.84
CA GLU A 620 31.03 5.24 -16.72
C GLU A 620 29.70 5.34 -15.99
N GLY A 621 29.05 6.48 -16.11
CA GLY A 621 27.79 6.71 -15.44
C GLY A 621 27.18 8.08 -15.73
N ILE A 622 25.93 8.22 -15.31
CA ILE A 622 25.17 9.46 -15.42
C ILE A 622 25.34 10.24 -14.12
N VAL A 623 25.59 11.54 -14.23
CA VAL A 623 25.71 12.44 -13.08
C VAL A 623 24.33 12.63 -12.44
N THR A 624 24.13 12.13 -11.22
CA THR A 624 22.86 12.29 -10.48
C THR A 624 22.87 13.45 -9.51
N GLY A 625 24.05 13.89 -9.08
CA GLY A 625 24.25 14.99 -8.14
C GLY A 625 25.65 15.57 -8.21
N LEU A 626 25.75 16.87 -7.94
CA LEU A 626 26.99 17.63 -7.88
C LEU A 626 27.02 18.43 -6.57
N SER A 627 28.09 18.30 -5.80
CA SER A 627 28.33 19.15 -4.62
C SER A 627 29.80 19.53 -4.51
N GLU A 628 30.10 20.60 -3.78
CA GLU A 628 31.47 21.00 -3.49
C GLU A 628 31.66 21.08 -1.98
N ASP A 629 32.69 20.40 -1.49
CA ASP A 629 33.04 20.39 -0.08
C ASP A 629 33.82 21.65 0.32
N ALA A 630 33.85 21.96 1.62
CA ALA A 630 34.62 23.08 2.17
C ALA A 630 36.12 23.03 1.83
N ASN A 631 36.65 21.85 1.51
CA ASN A 631 38.04 21.64 1.09
C ASN A 631 38.29 21.92 -0.41
N GLY A 632 37.28 22.37 -1.16
CA GLY A 632 37.37 22.63 -2.60
C GLY A 632 37.38 21.38 -3.47
N THR A 633 36.98 20.23 -2.92
CA THR A 633 36.81 18.98 -3.66
C THR A 633 35.44 18.98 -4.31
N ARG A 634 35.38 18.64 -5.61
CA ARG A 634 34.11 18.51 -6.34
C ARG A 634 33.60 17.08 -6.26
N HIS A 635 32.43 16.89 -5.66
CA HIS A 635 31.78 15.61 -5.49
C HIS A 635 30.83 15.39 -6.67
N ILE A 636 31.00 14.25 -7.34
CA ILE A 636 30.19 13.86 -8.49
C ILE A 636 29.59 12.50 -8.15
N MET A 637 28.27 12.49 -7.97
CA MET A 637 27.52 11.25 -7.81
C MET A 637 27.24 10.65 -9.18
N LEU A 638 27.67 9.41 -9.37
CA LEU A 638 27.52 8.65 -10.60
C LEU A 638 26.56 7.48 -10.36
N HIS A 639 25.57 7.37 -11.23
CA HIS A 639 24.76 6.17 -11.38
C HIS A 639 25.25 5.40 -12.61
N SER A 640 25.36 4.08 -12.52
CA SER A 640 25.86 3.28 -13.64
C SER A 640 24.94 3.42 -14.85
N GLU A 641 25.49 3.29 -16.07
CA GLU A 641 24.65 3.33 -17.25
C GLU A 641 23.64 2.17 -17.19
N PRO A 642 22.32 2.46 -17.24
CA PRO A 642 21.32 1.43 -17.11
C PRO A 642 21.39 0.47 -18.31
N ASP A 643 21.49 -0.83 -18.02
CA ASP A 643 21.27 -1.90 -19.00
C ASP A 643 20.04 -1.60 -19.86
N SER A 644 20.07 -1.94 -21.16
CA SER A 644 18.96 -1.73 -22.10
C SER A 644 17.58 -2.12 -21.55
N ILE A 645 17.51 -3.16 -20.72
CA ILE A 645 16.29 -3.63 -20.05
C ILE A 645 15.83 -2.67 -18.94
N THR A 646 16.74 -2.20 -18.09
CA THR A 646 16.43 -1.20 -17.05
C THR A 646 16.03 0.13 -17.66
N LEU A 647 16.62 0.48 -18.79
CA LEU A 647 16.25 1.65 -19.58
C LEU A 647 14.81 1.59 -20.10
N ILE A 648 14.39 0.44 -20.65
CA ILE A 648 12.99 0.21 -21.05
C ILE A 648 12.03 0.37 -19.86
N ARG A 649 12.45 -0.03 -18.64
CA ARG A 649 11.64 0.17 -17.43
C ARG A 649 11.55 1.64 -17.03
N TYR A 650 12.64 2.40 -17.11
CA TYR A 650 12.62 3.85 -16.84
C TYR A 650 11.75 4.61 -17.85
N LEU A 651 11.87 4.29 -19.13
CA LEU A 651 10.99 4.83 -20.18
C LEU A 651 9.53 4.44 -19.96
N GLY A 652 9.29 3.17 -19.61
CA GLY A 652 7.95 2.66 -19.29
C GLY A 652 7.33 3.37 -18.08
N SER A 653 8.12 3.65 -17.04
CA SER A 653 7.71 4.41 -15.86
C SER A 653 7.38 5.86 -16.19
N CYS A 654 8.21 6.52 -17.01
CA CYS A 654 7.94 7.88 -17.47
C CYS A 654 6.66 7.96 -18.31
N LEU A 655 6.46 7.01 -19.22
CA LEU A 655 5.25 6.97 -20.05
C LEU A 655 4.01 6.66 -19.21
N PHE A 656 4.12 5.77 -18.23
CA PHE A 656 3.05 5.48 -17.27
C PHE A 656 2.69 6.72 -16.43
N LEU A 657 3.68 7.47 -15.94
CA LEU A 657 3.47 8.74 -15.23
C LEU A 657 2.74 9.76 -16.12
N ALA A 658 3.13 9.90 -17.38
CA ALA A 658 2.46 10.79 -18.32
C ALA A 658 0.98 10.42 -18.54
N VAL A 659 0.68 9.12 -18.69
CA VAL A 659 -0.70 8.61 -18.82
C VAL A 659 -1.50 8.87 -17.54
N ILE A 660 -0.92 8.65 -16.36
CA ILE A 660 -1.60 8.94 -15.08
C ILE A 660 -1.86 10.44 -14.92
N MET A 661 -0.92 11.30 -15.29
CA MET A 661 -1.10 12.75 -15.24
C MET A 661 -2.21 13.22 -16.18
N ALA A 662 -2.22 12.72 -17.43
CA ALA A 662 -3.28 13.03 -18.38
C ALA A 662 -4.66 12.57 -17.88
N THR A 663 -4.76 11.34 -17.35
CA THR A 663 -6.02 10.83 -16.79
C THR A 663 -6.47 11.64 -15.58
N LEU A 664 -5.57 12.05 -14.69
CA LEU A 664 -5.91 12.90 -13.54
C LEU A 664 -6.45 14.26 -13.98
N ILE A 665 -5.77 14.94 -14.91
CA ILE A 665 -6.16 16.27 -15.38
C ILE A 665 -7.54 16.21 -16.05
N VAL A 666 -7.72 15.32 -17.03
CA VAL A 666 -8.98 15.20 -17.78
C VAL A 666 -10.14 14.85 -16.86
N ASN A 667 -9.98 13.86 -15.98
CA ASN A 667 -11.06 13.43 -15.10
C ASN A 667 -11.36 14.46 -14.00
N SER A 668 -10.34 15.17 -13.49
CA SER A 668 -10.55 16.25 -12.53
C SER A 668 -11.38 17.39 -13.12
N ILE A 669 -11.08 17.81 -14.35
CA ILE A 669 -11.86 18.84 -15.07
C ILE A 669 -13.33 18.40 -15.21
N LEU A 670 -13.57 17.13 -15.59
CA LEU A 670 -14.93 16.61 -15.73
C LEU A 670 -15.70 16.56 -14.40
N VAL A 671 -15.04 16.20 -13.30
CA VAL A 671 -15.65 16.20 -11.96
C VAL A 671 -15.97 17.62 -11.48
N ILE A 672 -15.04 18.57 -11.69
CA ILE A 672 -15.22 19.97 -11.31
C ILE A 672 -16.38 20.60 -12.09
N LYS A 673 -16.45 20.40 -13.42
CA LYS A 673 -17.55 20.89 -14.25
C LYS A 673 -18.93 20.42 -13.75
N LYS A 674 -19.03 19.17 -13.29
CA LYS A 674 -20.30 18.66 -12.73
C LYS A 674 -20.62 19.27 -11.36
N LYS A 675 -19.61 19.48 -10.50
CA LYS A 675 -19.80 20.11 -9.18
C LYS A 675 -20.29 21.56 -9.32
N GLN A 676 -19.70 22.31 -10.26
CA GLN A 676 -20.13 23.67 -10.60
C GLN A 676 -21.57 23.69 -11.13
N LYS A 677 -21.93 22.80 -12.06
CA LYS A 677 -23.32 22.68 -12.55
C LYS A 677 -24.33 22.31 -11.46
N LYS A 678 -23.93 21.51 -10.47
CA LYS A 678 -24.78 21.18 -9.32
C LYS A 678 -24.98 22.39 -8.39
N GLN A 679 -23.93 23.19 -8.18
CA GLN A 679 -24.00 24.41 -7.36
C GLN A 679 -24.85 25.50 -8.03
N SER A 680 -24.73 25.67 -9.36
CA SER A 680 -25.56 26.63 -10.10
C SER A 680 -27.04 26.24 -10.12
N ALA A 681 -27.36 24.93 -10.21
CA ALA A 681 -28.74 24.45 -10.10
C ALA A 681 -29.33 24.70 -8.69
N SER A 682 -28.53 24.48 -7.64
CA SER A 682 -28.94 24.74 -6.25
C SER A 682 -29.13 26.23 -5.93
N CYS A 683 -28.44 27.14 -6.63
CA CYS A 683 -28.64 28.59 -6.45
C CYS A 683 -29.83 29.13 -7.26
N ALA A 684 -30.18 28.48 -8.37
CA ALA A 684 -31.38 28.80 -9.14
C ALA A 684 -32.66 28.48 -8.35
N ASP A 685 -32.67 27.36 -7.60
CA ASP A 685 -33.81 27.01 -6.72
C ASP A 685 -33.98 28.00 -5.54
N GLN A 686 -32.94 28.74 -5.15
CA GLN A 686 -33.01 29.74 -4.07
C GLN A 686 -33.43 31.14 -4.56
N THR A 687 -33.52 31.37 -5.86
CA THR A 687 -33.92 32.68 -6.43
C THR A 687 -35.37 32.72 -6.92
N VAL A 688 -36.15 31.67 -6.67
CA VAL A 688 -37.60 31.58 -6.98
C VAL A 688 -38.45 31.41 -5.71
N LEU A 689 -37.87 31.62 -4.52
CA LEU A 689 -38.60 31.72 -3.26
C LEU A 689 -38.92 33.17 -2.90
#